data_AF-A0A7W6LWX1-F1
#
_entry.id   AF-A0A7W6LWX1-F1
#
_cell.length_a   1.000
_cell.length_b   1.000
_cell.length_c   1.000
_cell.angle_alpha   90.00
_cell.angle_beta   90.00
_cell.angle_gamma   90.00
#
_symmetry.space_group_name_H-M   'P 1'
#
loop_
_entity.id
_entity.type
_entity.pdbx_description
1 polymer ?
#
loop_
_entity_poly.entity_id
_entity_poly.type
_entity_poly.pdbx_seq_one_letter_code
_entity_poly.pdbx_strand_id
1 'polypeptide(L)'
;MATMVLTAVGTALGGPIGGAIGGLIGNVLDREVLFKAKGREGARLSDLQLQTSSYGTQMPRLFGRMRVAGTVIWATDLREIRTKSGGGKGQGSSTSYSYSASFAVALSARGVRSIGRVWADGNLLRGAAGDFKTQVGAFRLHDGGEDQAPDPLIASAQGADMTPAHRGIAYAVFEDLLLSDYGNRIPSLTFEADAGAVTIDAIVGALSEGQMGCAAAEEVEGFAASGADLSEAIAPLVDAYGLGLCGDGGQLVGEAGPAVASLDPATRCSRINGRAIDPVERLGAGADSVALALSVRHHDPARDYQAGVQRVTRPGPGRIERGIELPAVLSGGAARSLARQRLDGIWAGRDRMALRGDWRALELEPGMIVALADAPGLWRIEEREWEAMAVRLALRRLAGAGARAPGSVSSGQIVRQVDAPHGPTRLMLADLPRLTEGVANAPQLVAAASGGAGWRSAALYALDAGGTAEPIGRTAPRAVMGQIDATLPPGSTLLLDTINSLSVTLLAEDMELASADGAALAQGRNLCLVGQELIQFGQAVPTGPASYRLETLRRGLRGTEWAMAGQGAGTPFLLIEADRLVDPLAAAGMEGDIGATMRLLAIGIGDVEPATAEIAISGAALVPPAPVHLNAAPDGAGGWRIGWTRRSRAGWRWTSGGEVPLAEESERYEARVLDGDRLVRRAEVVEPAWTYDAAMIAADGASGPLTIAVRQIGTRAIGQPGMIDMVL
;
A
#
# COMPACT_ATOMS: atom_id res chain seq x y z
N MET A 1 13.30 43.61 -10.23
CA MET A 1 13.16 44.12 -8.82
C MET A 1 13.95 43.28 -7.84
N ALA A 2 14.07 41.97 -8.07
CA ALA A 2 14.87 41.07 -7.25
C ALA A 2 16.35 41.48 -7.18
N THR A 3 16.92 42.05 -8.26
CA THR A 3 18.31 42.52 -8.31
C THR A 3 18.62 43.58 -7.25
N MET A 4 17.73 44.56 -7.02
CA MET A 4 17.97 45.61 -6.01
C MET A 4 17.86 45.06 -4.58
N VAL A 5 16.94 44.13 -4.33
CA VAL A 5 16.72 43.53 -3.01
C VAL A 5 17.85 42.57 -2.64
N LEU A 6 18.27 41.70 -3.57
CA LEU A 6 19.34 40.73 -3.33
C LEU A 6 20.73 41.37 -3.31
N THR A 7 20.94 42.45 -4.07
CA THR A 7 22.17 43.25 -3.96
C THR A 7 22.24 43.90 -2.58
N ALA A 8 21.13 44.48 -2.08
CA ALA A 8 21.07 45.10 -0.76
C ALA A 8 21.24 44.11 0.40
N VAL A 9 20.64 42.92 0.31
CA VAL A 9 20.83 41.84 1.31
C VAL A 9 22.25 41.26 1.24
N GLY A 10 22.80 41.12 0.03
CA GLY A 10 24.17 40.67 -0.19
C GLY A 10 25.23 41.64 0.36
N THR A 11 25.03 42.94 0.22
CA THR A 11 25.92 43.94 0.86
C THR A 11 25.76 43.98 2.37
N ALA A 12 24.54 43.82 2.89
CA ALA A 12 24.28 43.86 4.33
C ALA A 12 24.94 42.68 5.09
N LEU A 13 25.04 41.50 4.46
CA LEU A 13 25.61 40.30 5.08
C LEU A 13 27.08 40.04 4.71
N GLY A 14 27.55 40.48 3.54
CA GLY A 14 28.87 40.12 3.01
C GLY A 14 29.74 41.29 2.52
N GLY A 15 29.34 42.54 2.77
CA GLY A 15 30.06 43.72 2.29
C GLY A 15 30.08 43.86 0.75
N PRO A 16 30.95 44.70 0.18
CA PRO A 16 30.92 45.05 -1.25
C PRO A 16 31.11 43.86 -2.21
N ILE A 17 31.74 42.77 -1.75
CA ILE A 17 31.88 41.52 -2.51
C ILE A 17 30.56 40.72 -2.52
N GLY A 18 29.84 40.68 -1.39
CA GLY A 18 28.52 40.05 -1.30
C GLY A 18 27.45 40.74 -2.15
N GLY A 19 27.55 42.07 -2.31
CA GLY A 19 26.70 42.83 -3.24
C GLY A 19 26.94 42.48 -4.71
N ALA A 20 28.19 42.26 -5.11
CA ALA A 20 28.52 41.87 -6.49
C ALA A 20 28.01 40.47 -6.84
N ILE A 21 28.03 39.54 -5.87
CA ILE A 21 27.48 38.19 -6.02
C ILE A 21 25.95 38.23 -6.05
N GLY A 22 25.32 39.03 -5.18
CA GLY A 22 23.87 39.25 -5.17
C GLY A 22 23.34 39.89 -6.47
N GLY A 23 24.11 40.82 -7.07
CA GLY A 23 23.78 41.44 -8.35
C GLY A 23 23.94 40.52 -9.57
N LEU A 24 24.85 39.54 -9.52
CA LEU A 24 25.03 38.52 -10.56
C LEU A 24 23.90 37.48 -10.52
N ILE A 25 23.46 37.06 -9.33
CA ILE A 25 22.32 36.14 -9.17
C ILE A 25 20.99 36.84 -9.53
N GLY A 26 20.85 38.12 -9.16
CA GLY A 26 19.68 38.92 -9.52
C GLY A 26 19.51 39.12 -11.03
N ASN A 27 20.60 39.32 -11.77
CA ASN A 27 20.56 39.49 -13.23
C ASN A 27 20.20 38.20 -14.00
N VAL A 28 20.52 37.02 -13.45
CA VAL A 28 20.11 35.73 -14.05
C VAL A 28 18.60 35.51 -13.86
N LEU A 29 18.08 35.80 -12.67
CA LEU A 29 16.66 35.69 -12.36
C LEU A 29 15.79 36.73 -13.09
N ASP A 30 16.21 38.00 -13.13
CA ASP A 30 15.46 39.04 -13.86
C ASP A 30 15.48 38.75 -15.39
N ARG A 31 16.49 38.06 -15.94
CA ARG A 31 16.53 37.69 -17.38
C ARG A 31 15.66 36.47 -17.73
N GLU A 32 15.52 35.50 -16.82
CA GLU A 32 14.62 34.35 -17.01
C GLU A 32 13.14 34.67 -16.80
N VAL A 33 12.84 35.68 -15.96
CA VAL A 33 11.45 35.98 -15.56
C VAL A 33 10.86 37.21 -16.27
N LEU A 34 11.62 38.30 -16.49
CA LEU A 34 11.09 39.55 -17.06
C LEU A 34 11.23 39.68 -18.59
N PHE A 35 12.17 38.96 -19.21
CA PHE A 35 12.43 39.04 -20.66
C PHE A 35 12.21 37.74 -21.43
N LYS A 36 11.47 36.79 -20.85
CA LYS A 36 10.97 35.64 -21.62
C LYS A 36 10.03 36.19 -22.70
N ALA A 37 10.41 36.08 -23.98
CA ALA A 37 9.44 36.19 -25.07
C ALA A 37 8.27 35.27 -24.73
N LYS A 38 7.02 35.67 -25.02
CA LYS A 38 5.84 34.80 -24.88
C LYS A 38 6.03 33.54 -25.74
N GLY A 39 6.75 32.56 -25.20
CA GLY A 39 6.93 31.24 -25.76
C GLY A 39 5.82 30.36 -25.21
N ARG A 40 5.10 29.70 -26.12
CA ARG A 40 4.20 28.61 -25.77
C ARG A 40 4.97 27.59 -24.92
N GLU A 41 4.45 27.27 -23.74
CA GLU A 41 5.03 26.23 -22.87
C GLU A 41 4.60 24.87 -23.41
N GLY A 42 5.56 24.01 -23.77
CA GLY A 42 5.29 22.65 -24.24
C GLY A 42 4.77 21.73 -23.12
N ALA A 43 4.25 20.56 -23.50
CA ALA A 43 3.70 19.57 -22.58
C ALA A 43 4.75 19.17 -21.51
N ARG A 44 4.40 19.36 -20.24
CA ARG A 44 5.20 18.90 -19.10
C ARG A 44 4.70 17.56 -18.60
N LEU A 45 5.59 16.75 -18.03
CA LEU A 45 5.20 15.54 -17.32
C LEU A 45 4.35 15.96 -16.10
N SER A 46 3.05 15.65 -16.13
CA SER A 46 2.18 15.88 -14.98
C SER A 46 2.56 14.93 -13.85
N ASP A 47 2.57 15.44 -12.62
CA ASP A 47 2.77 14.59 -11.46
C ASP A 47 1.56 13.66 -11.34
N LEU A 48 1.80 12.36 -11.15
CA LEU A 48 0.76 11.35 -10.97
C LEU A 48 -0.17 11.68 -9.79
N GLN A 49 0.27 12.53 -8.85
CA GLN A 49 -0.48 12.96 -7.69
C GLN A 49 -1.45 14.14 -7.93
N LEU A 50 -1.36 14.83 -9.07
CA LEU A 50 -2.21 15.99 -9.37
C LEU A 50 -3.41 15.58 -10.23
N GLN A 51 -4.52 15.29 -9.56
CA GLN A 51 -5.83 15.20 -10.19
C GLN A 51 -6.53 16.56 -10.14
N THR A 52 -6.73 17.19 -11.29
CA THR A 52 -7.44 18.47 -11.40
C THR A 52 -8.65 18.33 -12.31
N SER A 53 -9.85 18.38 -11.74
CA SER A 53 -11.10 18.48 -12.51
C SER A 53 -11.44 19.95 -12.73
N SER A 54 -10.83 20.57 -13.74
CA SER A 54 -11.18 21.91 -14.22
C SER A 54 -11.59 21.88 -15.69
N TYR A 55 -12.59 22.69 -16.05
CA TYR A 55 -12.99 22.84 -17.45
C TYR A 55 -11.81 23.37 -18.28
N GLY A 56 -11.59 22.78 -19.46
CA GLY A 56 -10.48 23.14 -20.35
C GLY A 56 -9.15 22.47 -20.02
N THR A 57 -9.08 21.59 -19.02
CA THR A 57 -7.88 20.75 -18.77
C THR A 57 -7.70 19.77 -19.91
N GLN A 58 -6.48 19.66 -20.45
CA GLN A 58 -6.18 18.71 -21.51
C GLN A 58 -6.28 17.26 -21.00
N MET A 59 -6.87 16.39 -21.82
CA MET A 59 -6.88 14.95 -21.59
C MET A 59 -5.95 14.27 -22.60
N PRO A 60 -4.99 13.45 -22.15
CA PRO A 60 -4.05 12.83 -23.05
C PRO A 60 -4.71 11.78 -23.94
N ARG A 61 -4.19 11.59 -25.16
CA ARG A 61 -4.44 10.38 -25.96
C ARG A 61 -3.39 9.35 -25.57
N LEU A 62 -3.81 8.23 -25.00
CA LEU A 62 -2.89 7.20 -24.52
C LEU A 62 -2.52 6.20 -25.63
N PHE A 63 -1.25 5.83 -25.62
CA PHE A 63 -0.60 4.89 -26.51
C PHE A 63 0.19 3.90 -25.65
N GLY A 64 0.17 2.60 -25.96
CA GLY A 64 0.87 1.59 -25.18
C GLY A 64 0.36 1.44 -23.74
N ARG A 65 1.20 0.91 -22.86
CA ARG A 65 0.92 0.68 -21.45
C ARG A 65 1.55 1.76 -20.59
N MET A 66 0.76 2.44 -19.78
CA MET A 66 1.28 3.45 -18.85
C MET A 66 0.37 3.67 -17.64
N ARG A 67 0.87 4.39 -16.64
CA ARG A 67 0.05 4.90 -15.54
C ARG A 67 -0.37 6.33 -15.80
N VAL A 68 -1.66 6.61 -15.68
CA VAL A 68 -2.26 7.92 -15.92
C VAL A 68 -3.07 8.38 -14.70
N ALA A 69 -3.07 9.67 -14.42
CA ALA A 69 -3.98 10.28 -13.46
C ALA A 69 -5.33 10.52 -14.14
N GLY A 70 -6.41 10.02 -13.54
CA GLY A 70 -7.75 10.17 -14.09
C GLY A 70 -8.37 11.52 -13.74
N THR A 71 -9.34 11.97 -14.54
CA THR A 71 -10.12 13.19 -14.29
C THR A 71 -11.56 12.83 -13.97
N VAL A 72 -12.09 13.25 -12.81
CA VAL A 72 -13.51 13.01 -12.48
C VAL A 72 -14.38 13.84 -13.42
N ILE A 73 -15.28 13.16 -14.13
CA ILE A 73 -16.23 13.73 -15.10
C ILE A 73 -17.68 13.70 -14.61
N TRP A 74 -17.97 12.88 -13.60
CA TRP A 74 -19.29 12.75 -12.98
C TRP A 74 -19.15 12.21 -11.56
N ALA A 75 -20.03 12.63 -10.64
CA ALA A 75 -20.12 12.08 -9.28
C ALA A 75 -21.52 12.32 -8.70
N THR A 76 -21.95 11.46 -7.77
CA THR A 76 -23.11 11.68 -6.91
C THR A 76 -22.70 12.39 -5.62
N ASP A 77 -23.68 12.88 -4.87
CA ASP A 77 -23.47 13.26 -3.47
C ASP A 77 -23.01 12.06 -2.64
N LEU A 78 -22.33 12.36 -1.52
CA LEU A 78 -21.89 11.34 -0.57
C LEU A 78 -23.12 10.69 0.10
N ARG A 79 -23.23 9.37 -0.01
CA ARG A 79 -24.25 8.58 0.68
C ARG A 79 -23.76 8.25 2.08
N GLU A 80 -24.49 8.70 3.09
CA GLU A 80 -24.20 8.42 4.49
C GLU A 80 -24.81 7.09 4.92
N ILE A 81 -23.97 6.16 5.36
CA ILE A 81 -24.36 4.91 6.01
C ILE A 81 -24.21 5.13 7.51
N ARG A 82 -25.35 5.22 8.19
CA ARG A 82 -25.45 5.40 9.64
C ARG A 82 -25.58 4.06 10.34
N THR A 83 -24.62 3.72 11.20
CA THR A 83 -24.73 2.57 12.11
C THR A 83 -24.87 3.10 13.53
N LYS A 84 -26.00 2.79 14.18
CA LYS A 84 -26.27 3.18 15.56
C LYS A 84 -26.03 1.98 16.46
N SER A 85 -25.02 2.08 17.33
CA SER A 85 -24.73 1.10 18.38
C SER A 85 -25.09 1.70 19.75
N GLY A 86 -25.87 0.96 20.54
CA GLY A 86 -26.27 1.37 21.89
C GLY A 86 -27.54 2.22 21.96
N GLY A 87 -28.39 1.89 22.93
CA GLY A 87 -29.66 2.57 23.24
C GLY A 87 -30.37 2.04 24.49
N GLY A 88 -29.65 1.33 25.37
CA GLY A 88 -30.18 0.83 26.63
C GLY A 88 -30.26 1.90 27.72
N LYS A 89 -31.11 1.68 28.73
CA LYS A 89 -31.29 2.60 29.87
C LYS A 89 -29.94 2.83 30.58
N GLY A 90 -29.36 4.02 30.37
CA GLY A 90 -28.21 4.51 31.14
C GLY A 90 -26.89 4.66 30.37
N GLN A 91 -26.79 4.27 29.10
CA GLN A 91 -25.55 4.38 28.33
C GLN A 91 -25.75 5.16 27.02
N GLY A 92 -24.83 6.07 26.71
CA GLY A 92 -24.93 6.96 25.55
C GLY A 92 -24.85 6.18 24.22
N SER A 93 -25.71 6.52 23.26
CA SER A 93 -25.67 5.90 21.93
C SER A 93 -24.46 6.43 21.13
N SER A 94 -23.60 5.54 20.67
CA SER A 94 -22.54 5.88 19.72
C SER A 94 -23.06 5.68 18.30
N THR A 95 -22.98 6.71 17.46
CA THR A 95 -23.34 6.63 16.04
C THR A 95 -22.06 6.68 15.23
N SER A 96 -21.72 5.61 14.52
CA SER A 96 -20.63 5.62 13.53
C SER A 96 -21.18 5.98 12.16
N TYR A 97 -20.50 6.90 11.47
CA TYR A 97 -20.83 7.35 10.14
C TYR A 97 -19.78 6.84 9.16
N SER A 98 -20.22 6.20 8.08
CA SER A 98 -19.37 5.88 6.93
C SER A 98 -20.00 6.43 5.66
N TYR A 99 -19.19 6.77 4.67
CA TYR A 99 -19.66 7.41 3.44
C TYR A 99 -19.28 6.56 2.23
N SER A 100 -20.18 6.48 1.26
CA SER A 100 -19.88 5.94 -0.07
C SER A 100 -20.20 6.96 -1.16
N ALA A 101 -19.57 6.83 -2.32
CA ALA A 101 -19.89 7.64 -3.49
C ALA A 101 -19.81 6.85 -4.79
N SER A 102 -20.64 7.24 -5.75
CA SER A 102 -20.58 6.77 -7.13
C SER A 102 -20.02 7.88 -8.01
N PHE A 103 -19.04 7.58 -8.85
CA PHE A 103 -18.39 8.57 -9.71
C PHE A 103 -17.72 7.95 -10.93
N ALA A 104 -17.49 8.76 -11.96
CA ALA A 104 -16.84 8.39 -13.21
C ALA A 104 -15.56 9.18 -13.44
N VAL A 105 -14.52 8.51 -13.92
CA VAL A 105 -13.17 9.04 -14.08
C VAL A 105 -12.67 8.80 -15.50
N ALA A 106 -12.48 9.87 -16.26
CA ALA A 106 -11.91 9.83 -17.61
C ALA A 106 -10.39 9.61 -17.58
N LEU A 107 -9.90 8.77 -18.49
CA LEU A 107 -8.51 8.30 -18.51
C LEU A 107 -7.76 8.77 -19.78
N SER A 108 -8.44 8.73 -20.93
CA SER A 108 -7.83 8.93 -22.25
C SER A 108 -8.82 9.48 -23.25
N ALA A 109 -8.39 10.43 -24.08
CA ALA A 109 -9.11 10.93 -25.26
C ALA A 109 -8.97 10.01 -26.49
N ARG A 110 -8.78 8.72 -26.23
CA ARG A 110 -8.62 7.61 -27.17
C ARG A 110 -9.00 6.34 -26.45
N GLY A 111 -9.49 5.34 -27.19
CA GLY A 111 -9.84 4.06 -26.60
C GLY A 111 -8.66 3.31 -25.96
N VAL A 112 -8.93 2.57 -24.89
CA VAL A 112 -8.00 1.69 -24.17
C VAL A 112 -8.52 0.25 -24.19
N ARG A 113 -7.63 -0.73 -24.23
CA ARG A 113 -8.00 -2.14 -24.27
C ARG A 113 -8.38 -2.69 -22.90
N SER A 114 -7.65 -2.26 -21.87
CA SER A 114 -7.87 -2.73 -20.51
C SER A 114 -7.26 -1.78 -19.48
N ILE A 115 -7.64 -2.00 -18.23
CA ILE A 115 -6.96 -1.42 -17.08
C ILE A 115 -6.44 -2.52 -16.14
N GLY A 116 -5.25 -2.29 -15.59
CA GLY A 116 -4.60 -3.14 -14.59
C GLY A 116 -4.88 -2.63 -13.19
N ARG A 117 -3.80 -2.31 -12.47
CA ARG A 117 -3.85 -1.79 -11.10
C ARG A 117 -4.42 -0.37 -11.07
N VAL A 118 -5.11 -0.07 -9.97
CA VAL A 118 -5.65 1.27 -9.68
C VAL A 118 -5.18 1.69 -8.29
N TRP A 119 -4.78 2.96 -8.15
CA TRP A 119 -4.39 3.53 -6.86
C TRP A 119 -5.26 4.72 -6.51
N ALA A 120 -5.63 4.83 -5.23
CA ALA A 120 -6.37 5.92 -4.61
C ALA A 120 -5.48 6.62 -3.56
N ASP A 121 -5.24 7.93 -3.73
CA ASP A 121 -4.31 8.73 -2.91
C ASP A 121 -2.92 8.07 -2.75
N GLY A 122 -2.47 7.37 -3.80
CA GLY A 122 -1.20 6.63 -3.82
C GLY A 122 -1.26 5.19 -3.28
N ASN A 123 -2.33 4.81 -2.58
CA ASN A 123 -2.54 3.45 -2.07
C ASN A 123 -3.21 2.55 -3.10
N LEU A 124 -2.83 1.29 -3.19
CA LEU A 124 -3.43 0.31 -4.09
C LEU A 124 -4.90 0.08 -3.75
N LEU A 125 -5.80 0.46 -4.67
CA LEU A 125 -7.25 0.26 -4.59
C LEU A 125 -7.68 -1.00 -5.35
N ARG A 126 -7.05 -1.29 -6.50
CA ARG A 126 -7.31 -2.49 -7.29
C ARG A 126 -6.00 -3.19 -7.64
N GLY A 127 -5.90 -4.48 -7.31
CA GLY A 127 -4.73 -5.32 -7.61
C GLY A 127 -4.64 -5.73 -9.08
N ALA A 128 -3.53 -6.35 -9.46
CA ALA A 128 -3.28 -6.85 -10.82
C ALA A 128 -4.24 -7.99 -11.20
N ALA A 129 -4.71 -8.77 -10.22
CA ALA A 129 -5.75 -9.79 -10.41
C ALA A 129 -7.16 -9.19 -10.56
N GLY A 130 -7.29 -7.88 -10.40
CA GLY A 130 -8.54 -7.14 -10.51
C GLY A 130 -9.37 -7.09 -9.23
N ASP A 131 -8.82 -7.56 -8.12
CA ASP A 131 -9.46 -7.54 -6.80
C ASP A 131 -9.36 -6.15 -6.14
N PHE A 132 -10.45 -5.72 -5.52
CA PHE A 132 -10.51 -4.43 -4.84
C PHE A 132 -10.06 -4.54 -3.39
N LYS A 133 -9.33 -3.51 -2.94
CA LYS A 133 -8.81 -3.44 -1.56
C LYS A 133 -9.74 -2.68 -0.61
N THR A 134 -10.69 -1.94 -1.17
CA THR A 134 -11.79 -1.28 -0.46
C THR A 134 -13.11 -1.73 -1.08
N GLN A 135 -14.16 -1.77 -0.27
CA GLN A 135 -15.49 -2.17 -0.74
C GLN A 135 -15.99 -1.24 -1.86
N VAL A 136 -16.40 -1.84 -2.97
CA VAL A 136 -17.01 -1.17 -4.12
C VAL A 136 -18.22 -2.01 -4.56
N GLY A 137 -19.35 -1.37 -4.86
CA GLY A 137 -20.56 -2.06 -5.29
C GLY A 137 -20.39 -2.65 -6.69
N ALA A 138 -19.93 -1.83 -7.64
CA ALA A 138 -19.60 -2.27 -8.99
C ALA A 138 -18.48 -1.41 -9.60
N PHE A 139 -17.74 -2.02 -10.52
CA PHE A 139 -16.72 -1.37 -11.31
C PHE A 139 -16.97 -1.63 -12.79
N ARG A 140 -17.01 -0.57 -13.61
CA ARG A 140 -17.20 -0.67 -15.06
C ARG A 140 -16.11 0.12 -15.79
N LEU A 141 -15.52 -0.49 -16.80
CA LEU A 141 -14.63 0.20 -17.74
C LEU A 141 -15.41 0.43 -19.05
N HIS A 142 -15.42 1.68 -19.48
CA HIS A 142 -15.84 2.13 -20.80
C HIS A 142 -14.57 2.34 -21.62
N ASP A 143 -14.42 1.55 -22.68
CA ASP A 143 -13.17 1.43 -23.43
C ASP A 143 -12.88 2.64 -24.33
N GLY A 144 -13.85 3.52 -24.55
CA GLY A 144 -13.72 4.74 -25.34
C GLY A 144 -13.99 4.56 -26.83
N GLY A 145 -14.74 3.52 -27.23
CA GLY A 145 -15.22 3.35 -28.61
C GLY A 145 -16.17 4.46 -29.08
N GLU A 146 -16.27 4.66 -30.40
CA GLU A 146 -17.20 5.62 -31.01
C GLU A 146 -18.66 5.15 -30.98
N ASP A 147 -18.87 3.84 -30.83
CA ASP A 147 -20.17 3.18 -30.74
C ASP A 147 -20.63 2.95 -29.29
N GLN A 148 -19.83 3.37 -28.31
CA GLN A 148 -20.12 3.16 -26.90
C GLN A 148 -21.44 3.84 -26.47
N ALA A 149 -22.15 3.16 -25.56
CA ALA A 149 -23.42 3.62 -24.99
C ALA A 149 -23.21 4.43 -23.69
N PRO A 150 -24.19 5.25 -23.27
CA PRO A 150 -24.18 5.87 -21.95
C PRO A 150 -24.12 4.85 -20.81
N ASP A 151 -23.38 5.16 -19.74
CA ASP A 151 -23.34 4.30 -18.55
C ASP A 151 -24.73 4.25 -17.87
N PRO A 152 -25.25 3.07 -17.53
CA PRO A 152 -26.59 2.93 -16.97
C PRO A 152 -26.76 3.61 -15.60
N LEU A 153 -25.72 3.66 -14.76
CA LEU A 153 -25.80 4.33 -13.46
C LEU A 153 -25.91 5.84 -13.63
N ILE A 154 -25.08 6.41 -14.51
CA ILE A 154 -25.13 7.84 -14.83
C ILE A 154 -26.49 8.18 -15.48
N ALA A 155 -26.94 7.35 -16.44
CA ALA A 155 -28.24 7.51 -17.10
C ALA A 155 -29.42 7.44 -16.12
N SER A 156 -29.36 6.59 -15.11
CA SER A 156 -30.39 6.52 -14.07
C SER A 156 -30.44 7.79 -13.20
N ALA A 157 -29.29 8.44 -12.99
CA ALA A 157 -29.18 9.64 -12.14
C ALA A 157 -29.51 10.93 -12.89
N GLN A 158 -29.16 11.03 -14.18
CA GLN A 158 -29.31 12.25 -14.98
C GLN A 158 -30.43 12.20 -16.02
N GLY A 159 -30.98 11.02 -16.31
CA GLY A 159 -31.93 10.77 -17.40
C GLY A 159 -31.22 10.31 -18.68
N ALA A 160 -31.78 9.32 -19.35
CA ALA A 160 -31.16 8.67 -20.52
C ALA A 160 -30.87 9.64 -21.67
N ASP A 161 -31.79 10.57 -21.96
CA ASP A 161 -31.65 11.53 -23.07
C ASP A 161 -30.62 12.64 -22.79
N MET A 162 -30.28 12.86 -21.52
CA MET A 162 -29.36 13.91 -21.08
C MET A 162 -27.95 13.38 -20.80
N THR A 163 -27.76 12.05 -20.80
CA THR A 163 -26.50 11.44 -20.40
C THR A 163 -25.57 11.25 -21.60
N PRO A 164 -24.40 11.92 -21.62
CA PRO A 164 -23.44 11.71 -22.68
C PRO A 164 -22.85 10.30 -22.62
N ALA A 165 -22.69 9.67 -23.78
CA ALA A 165 -21.99 8.39 -23.90
C ALA A 165 -20.45 8.51 -23.77
N HIS A 166 -19.92 9.75 -23.77
CA HIS A 166 -18.50 10.04 -23.78
C HIS A 166 -17.72 9.24 -24.84
N ARG A 167 -18.27 9.18 -26.06
CA ARG A 167 -17.63 8.50 -27.21
C ARG A 167 -16.24 9.06 -27.50
N GLY A 168 -15.31 8.17 -27.84
CA GLY A 168 -13.91 8.51 -28.05
C GLY A 168 -13.11 8.73 -26.75
N ILE A 169 -13.76 8.62 -25.57
CA ILE A 169 -13.12 8.83 -24.26
C ILE A 169 -13.21 7.53 -23.45
N ALA A 170 -12.06 6.98 -23.08
CA ALA A 170 -12.02 5.87 -22.13
C ALA A 170 -12.23 6.40 -20.70
N TYR A 171 -13.14 5.79 -19.95
CA TYR A 171 -13.43 6.17 -18.57
C TYR A 171 -13.84 4.99 -17.70
N ALA A 172 -13.62 5.11 -16.39
CA ALA A 172 -13.97 4.09 -15.41
C ALA A 172 -15.08 4.61 -14.48
N VAL A 173 -16.05 3.76 -14.14
CA VAL A 173 -17.16 4.08 -13.23
C VAL A 173 -17.04 3.23 -11.98
N PHE A 174 -17.06 3.89 -10.83
CA PHE A 174 -17.13 3.28 -9.50
C PHE A 174 -18.53 3.50 -8.94
N GLU A 175 -19.15 2.42 -8.49
CA GLU A 175 -20.47 2.46 -7.85
C GLU A 175 -20.33 2.17 -6.36
N ASP A 176 -20.83 3.07 -5.53
CA ASP A 176 -20.82 2.98 -4.06
C ASP A 176 -19.45 2.61 -3.46
N LEU A 177 -18.37 3.24 -3.94
CA LEU A 177 -17.04 3.08 -3.34
C LEU A 177 -17.04 3.61 -1.90
N LEU A 178 -16.65 2.78 -0.94
CA LEU A 178 -16.55 3.18 0.46
C LEU A 178 -15.38 4.15 0.66
N LEU A 179 -15.63 5.28 1.34
CA LEU A 179 -14.69 6.40 1.46
C LEU A 179 -14.03 6.52 2.83
N SER A 180 -14.33 5.61 3.76
CA SER A 180 -13.79 5.62 5.13
C SER A 180 -12.25 5.61 5.14
N ASP A 181 -11.64 4.88 4.22
CA ASP A 181 -10.18 4.78 4.07
C ASP A 181 -9.55 6.05 3.47
N TYR A 182 -10.37 6.93 2.89
CA TYR A 182 -9.95 8.11 2.13
C TYR A 182 -10.42 9.40 2.80
N GLY A 183 -10.60 9.40 4.13
CA GLY A 183 -11.03 10.60 4.86
C GLY A 183 -12.38 11.16 4.40
N ASN A 184 -13.30 10.27 3.98
CA ASN A 184 -14.66 10.59 3.57
C ASN A 184 -14.77 11.58 2.39
N ARG A 185 -13.83 11.50 1.44
CA ARG A 185 -13.88 12.24 0.16
C ARG A 185 -13.55 11.32 -1.00
N ILE A 186 -13.92 11.74 -2.22
CA ILE A 186 -13.46 11.06 -3.45
C ILE A 186 -11.93 11.22 -3.55
N PRO A 187 -11.15 10.12 -3.59
CA PRO A 187 -9.70 10.17 -3.63
C PRO A 187 -9.16 10.56 -5.01
N SER A 188 -7.89 10.95 -5.06
CA SER A 188 -7.13 11.06 -6.30
C SER A 188 -6.86 9.65 -6.86
N LEU A 189 -7.22 9.41 -8.12
CA LEU A 189 -7.12 8.09 -8.75
C LEU A 189 -6.12 8.08 -9.90
N THR A 190 -5.27 7.05 -9.89
CA THR A 190 -4.35 6.75 -10.99
C THR A 190 -4.56 5.32 -11.46
N PHE A 191 -4.41 5.09 -12.75
CA PHE A 191 -4.77 3.85 -13.42
C PHE A 191 -3.61 3.37 -14.26
N GLU A 192 -3.29 2.10 -14.15
CA GLU A 192 -2.50 1.42 -15.15
C GLU A 192 -3.40 1.09 -16.35
N ALA A 193 -3.20 1.75 -17.48
CA ALA A 193 -3.99 1.59 -18.69
C ALA A 193 -3.13 0.97 -19.80
N ASP A 194 -3.73 0.07 -20.58
CA ASP A 194 -3.12 -0.51 -21.77
C ASP A 194 -3.94 -0.14 -23.02
N ALA A 195 -3.35 0.68 -23.89
CA ALA A 195 -3.92 1.10 -25.17
C ALA A 195 -3.27 0.39 -26.38
N GLY A 196 -2.51 -0.67 -26.13
CA GLY A 196 -1.82 -1.51 -27.11
C GLY A 196 -0.42 -1.02 -27.50
N ALA A 197 0.52 -1.96 -27.63
CA ALA A 197 1.88 -1.68 -28.08
C ALA A 197 1.89 -0.93 -29.43
N VAL A 198 2.74 0.11 -29.52
CA VAL A 198 2.78 1.01 -30.67
C VAL A 198 4.19 1.52 -30.94
N THR A 199 4.58 1.43 -32.21
CA THR A 199 5.77 2.09 -32.77
C THR A 199 5.57 3.60 -32.78
N ILE A 200 6.66 4.38 -32.89
CA ILE A 200 6.55 5.83 -33.10
C ILE A 200 5.75 6.14 -34.39
N ASP A 201 5.91 5.33 -35.44
CA ASP A 201 5.12 5.41 -36.68
C ASP A 201 3.61 5.31 -36.41
N ALA A 202 3.18 4.31 -35.64
CA ALA A 202 1.77 4.14 -35.30
C ALA A 202 1.21 5.32 -34.48
N ILE A 203 2.01 5.91 -33.59
CA ILE A 203 1.63 7.09 -32.82
C ILE A 203 1.44 8.30 -33.75
N VAL A 204 2.43 8.57 -34.61
CA VAL A 204 2.37 9.70 -35.56
C VAL A 204 1.23 9.53 -36.54
N GLY A 205 1.04 8.33 -37.09
CA GLY A 205 -0.08 8.01 -37.98
C GLY A 205 -1.43 8.20 -37.30
N ALA A 206 -1.60 7.73 -36.07
CA ALA A 206 -2.85 7.92 -35.33
C ALA A 206 -3.13 9.39 -34.98
N LEU A 207 -2.11 10.16 -34.60
CA LEU A 207 -2.27 11.58 -34.26
C LEU A 207 -2.51 12.46 -35.50
N SER A 208 -1.98 12.06 -36.65
CA SER A 208 -2.11 12.77 -37.93
C SER A 208 -3.25 12.27 -38.81
N GLU A 209 -4.07 11.35 -38.33
CA GLU A 209 -5.15 10.71 -39.11
C GLU A 209 -4.63 10.07 -40.41
N GLY A 210 -3.43 9.49 -40.36
CA GLY A 210 -2.76 8.82 -41.47
C GLY A 210 -2.08 9.75 -42.47
N GLN A 211 -2.07 11.06 -42.23
CA GLN A 211 -1.42 12.04 -43.11
C GLN A 211 0.11 12.02 -43.00
N MET A 212 0.66 11.57 -41.87
CA MET A 212 2.09 11.46 -41.65
C MET A 212 2.47 10.08 -41.10
N GLY A 213 3.63 9.58 -41.52
CA GLY A 213 4.27 8.40 -40.95
C GLY A 213 5.63 8.70 -40.33
N CYS A 214 6.27 7.67 -39.77
CA CYS A 214 7.65 7.69 -39.29
C CYS A 214 8.40 6.45 -39.80
N ALA A 215 9.47 6.64 -40.56
CA ALA A 215 10.32 5.55 -41.02
C ALA A 215 11.28 5.03 -39.92
N ALA A 216 11.27 5.66 -38.75
CA ALA A 216 12.12 5.30 -37.62
C ALA A 216 11.56 4.04 -36.94
N ALA A 217 12.41 3.04 -36.69
CA ALA A 217 12.02 1.73 -36.16
C ALA A 217 11.88 1.70 -34.63
N GLU A 218 11.98 2.84 -33.97
CA GLU A 218 11.96 2.97 -32.53
C GLU A 218 10.55 2.76 -31.94
N GLU A 219 10.53 2.16 -30.76
CA GLU A 219 9.32 1.84 -30.01
C GLU A 219 9.35 2.46 -28.62
N VAL A 220 8.17 2.71 -28.07
CA VAL A 220 7.95 3.12 -26.67
C VAL A 220 6.94 2.18 -26.05
N GLU A 221 7.13 1.83 -24.77
CA GLU A 221 6.18 0.95 -24.08
C GLU A 221 4.83 1.63 -23.87
N GLY A 222 4.84 2.95 -23.70
CA GLY A 222 3.65 3.79 -23.65
C GLY A 222 3.98 5.27 -23.88
N PHE A 223 2.99 6.05 -24.28
CA PHE A 223 3.12 7.49 -24.54
C PHE A 223 1.78 8.20 -24.27
N ALA A 224 1.84 9.33 -23.55
CA ALA A 224 0.70 10.23 -23.37
C ALA A 224 0.88 11.44 -24.29
N ALA A 225 0.10 11.46 -25.38
CA ALA A 225 0.11 12.59 -26.30
C ALA A 225 -0.80 13.70 -25.77
N SER A 226 -0.27 14.92 -25.64
CA SER A 226 -0.99 16.13 -25.23
C SER A 226 -0.43 17.34 -25.97
N GLY A 227 -1.28 18.31 -26.27
CA GLY A 227 -0.94 19.48 -27.06
C GLY A 227 -2.17 20.10 -27.69
N ALA A 228 -2.08 21.37 -28.09
CA ALA A 228 -3.16 22.06 -28.81
C ALA A 228 -3.27 21.60 -30.26
N ASP A 229 -2.17 21.11 -30.84
CA ASP A 229 -2.09 20.63 -32.21
C ASP A 229 -1.12 19.43 -32.35
N LEU A 230 -1.07 18.87 -33.56
CA LEU A 230 -0.23 17.72 -33.89
C LEU A 230 1.26 17.98 -33.64
N SER A 231 1.74 19.19 -33.91
CA SER A 231 3.15 19.56 -33.73
C SER A 231 3.53 19.52 -32.25
N GLU A 232 2.71 20.12 -31.39
CA GLU A 232 2.90 20.06 -29.94
C GLU A 232 2.80 18.62 -29.41
N ALA A 233 1.88 17.80 -29.93
CA ALA A 233 1.67 16.43 -29.48
C ALA A 233 2.84 15.48 -29.80
N ILE A 234 3.52 15.66 -30.94
CA ILE A 234 4.66 14.81 -31.35
C ILE A 234 6.02 15.41 -30.98
N ALA A 235 6.08 16.70 -30.61
CA ALA A 235 7.33 17.40 -30.28
C ALA A 235 8.21 16.66 -29.25
N PRO A 236 7.67 16.03 -28.18
CA PRO A 236 8.49 15.26 -27.25
C PRO A 236 9.21 14.08 -27.91
N LEU A 237 8.55 13.36 -28.84
CA LEU A 237 9.14 12.24 -29.58
C LEU A 237 10.17 12.76 -30.58
N VAL A 238 9.83 13.82 -31.31
CA VAL A 238 10.73 14.47 -32.28
C VAL A 238 12.03 14.92 -31.60
N ASP A 239 11.94 15.57 -30.43
CA ASP A 239 13.13 16.04 -29.73
C ASP A 239 13.93 14.91 -29.08
N ALA A 240 13.26 13.92 -28.48
CA ALA A 240 13.94 12.82 -27.81
C ALA A 240 14.69 11.90 -28.79
N TYR A 241 14.05 11.54 -29.90
CA TYR A 241 14.59 10.61 -30.91
C TYR A 241 15.30 11.32 -32.07
N GLY A 242 15.33 12.66 -32.08
CA GLY A 242 16.00 13.43 -33.11
C GLY A 242 15.38 13.29 -34.50
N LEU A 243 14.06 13.13 -34.55
CA LEU A 243 13.34 12.93 -35.80
C LEU A 243 13.38 14.20 -36.66
N GLY A 244 13.51 14.05 -37.97
CA GLY A 244 13.42 15.13 -38.95
C GLY A 244 12.32 14.87 -39.95
N LEU A 245 11.75 15.93 -40.54
CA LEU A 245 10.84 15.79 -41.68
C LEU A 245 11.62 15.46 -42.95
N CYS A 246 11.04 14.59 -43.77
CA CYS A 246 11.59 14.19 -45.06
C CYS A 246 10.64 14.60 -46.20
N GLY A 247 11.20 15.10 -47.30
CA GLY A 247 10.45 15.47 -48.51
C GLY A 247 9.44 16.60 -48.28
N ASP A 248 8.23 16.42 -48.80
CA ASP A 248 7.11 17.37 -48.71
C ASP A 248 6.39 17.38 -47.35
N GLY A 249 6.89 16.64 -46.36
CA GLY A 249 6.42 16.67 -44.97
C GLY A 249 5.55 15.51 -44.54
N GLY A 250 5.25 14.54 -45.41
CA GLY A 250 4.45 13.36 -45.08
C GLY A 250 5.16 12.29 -44.22
N GLN A 251 6.46 12.44 -43.94
CA GLN A 251 7.22 11.40 -43.24
C GLN A 251 8.30 11.96 -42.32
N LEU A 252 8.37 11.42 -41.10
CA LEU A 252 9.47 11.61 -40.16
C LEU A 252 10.55 10.54 -40.34
N VAL A 253 11.82 10.93 -40.23
CA VAL A 253 12.99 10.04 -40.34
C VAL A 253 13.91 10.20 -39.13
N GLY A 254 14.41 9.08 -38.60
CA GLY A 254 15.34 9.06 -37.45
C GLY A 254 16.76 9.50 -37.81
N GLU A 255 17.70 9.52 -36.86
CA GLU A 255 19.10 9.95 -37.08
C GLU A 255 20.03 8.85 -37.60
N ALA A 256 19.52 7.64 -37.84
CA ALA A 256 20.27 6.49 -38.36
C ALA A 256 19.80 6.09 -39.77
N GLY A 257 20.72 5.58 -40.58
CA GLY A 257 20.42 5.06 -41.92
C GLY A 257 21.63 5.08 -42.85
N PRO A 258 21.60 4.34 -43.96
CA PRO A 258 22.63 4.41 -44.98
C PRO A 258 22.59 5.73 -45.75
N ALA A 259 23.71 6.13 -46.34
CA ALA A 259 23.70 7.21 -47.34
C ALA A 259 22.94 6.74 -48.58
N VAL A 260 21.96 7.53 -49.03
CA VAL A 260 21.22 7.28 -50.28
C VAL A 260 22.00 7.73 -51.51
N ALA A 261 22.97 8.63 -51.35
CA ALA A 261 23.83 9.11 -52.42
C ALA A 261 25.22 9.50 -51.90
N SER A 262 26.21 9.48 -52.80
CA SER A 262 27.56 10.01 -52.58
C SER A 262 27.77 11.25 -53.46
N LEU A 263 28.01 12.41 -52.84
CA LEU A 263 28.20 13.68 -53.55
C LEU A 263 29.67 13.83 -53.98
N ASP A 264 29.88 13.84 -55.30
CA ASP A 264 31.18 14.04 -55.94
C ASP A 264 31.55 15.54 -55.97
N PRO A 265 32.78 15.94 -55.59
CA PRO A 265 33.29 17.28 -55.83
C PRO A 265 33.12 17.82 -57.26
N ALA A 266 33.09 16.95 -58.28
CA ALA A 266 32.93 17.32 -59.68
C ALA A 266 31.55 17.91 -60.03
N THR A 267 30.51 17.65 -59.23
CA THR A 267 29.14 18.18 -59.46
C THR A 267 28.90 19.53 -58.79
N ARG A 268 29.94 20.15 -58.22
CA ARG A 268 29.84 21.43 -57.50
C ARG A 268 29.94 22.62 -58.43
N CYS A 269 29.15 23.65 -58.17
CA CYS A 269 29.19 24.90 -58.92
C CYS A 269 30.33 25.80 -58.44
N SER A 270 31.35 26.03 -59.27
CA SER A 270 32.40 27.00 -58.99
C SER A 270 32.05 28.43 -59.42
N ARG A 271 30.98 28.60 -60.21
CA ARG A 271 30.50 29.90 -60.70
C ARG A 271 28.97 29.97 -60.74
N ILE A 272 28.42 31.13 -60.41
CA ILE A 272 26.99 31.48 -60.56
C ILE A 272 26.92 32.80 -61.33
N ASN A 273 26.16 32.83 -62.44
CA ASN A 273 26.02 34.01 -63.31
C ASN A 273 27.38 34.65 -63.69
N GLY A 274 28.38 33.81 -63.99
CA GLY A 274 29.74 34.24 -64.36
C GLY A 274 30.65 34.62 -63.19
N ARG A 275 30.13 34.82 -61.97
CA ARG A 275 30.93 35.15 -60.77
C ARG A 275 31.44 33.87 -60.10
N ALA A 276 32.72 33.88 -59.72
CA ALA A 276 33.29 32.79 -58.92
C ALA A 276 32.67 32.78 -57.51
N ILE A 277 32.38 31.58 -57.01
CA ILE A 277 31.82 31.35 -55.68
C ILE A 277 32.62 30.26 -54.99
N ASP A 278 32.55 30.22 -53.65
CA ASP A 278 32.95 29.02 -52.91
C ASP A 278 31.81 28.00 -52.97
N PRO A 279 32.03 26.80 -53.55
CA PRO A 279 31.03 25.75 -53.58
C PRO A 279 30.77 25.12 -52.21
N VAL A 280 31.66 25.32 -51.23
CA VAL A 280 31.60 24.64 -49.93
C VAL A 280 31.82 25.62 -48.79
N GLU A 281 30.79 25.84 -47.98
CA GLU A 281 30.90 26.65 -46.78
C GLU A 281 30.79 25.73 -45.55
N ARG A 282 31.86 25.62 -44.76
CA ARG A 282 31.88 24.80 -43.54
C ARG A 282 31.62 25.67 -42.31
N LEU A 283 30.63 25.28 -41.52
CA LEU A 283 30.20 25.98 -40.32
C LEU A 283 30.35 25.02 -39.13
N GLY A 284 31.25 25.33 -38.21
CA GLY A 284 31.45 24.55 -36.98
C GLY A 284 31.08 25.38 -35.77
N ALA A 285 30.17 24.88 -34.93
CA ALA A 285 29.93 25.48 -33.64
C ALA A 285 31.07 25.13 -32.65
N GLY A 286 31.42 26.07 -31.78
CA GLY A 286 32.37 25.88 -30.69
C GLY A 286 31.92 24.78 -29.72
N ALA A 287 32.89 24.10 -29.10
CA ALA A 287 32.57 23.01 -28.17
C ALA A 287 31.76 23.48 -26.95
N ASP A 288 31.91 24.74 -26.56
CA ASP A 288 31.25 25.39 -25.43
C ASP A 288 29.81 25.83 -25.74
N SER A 289 29.44 25.99 -27.02
CA SER A 289 28.08 26.35 -27.45
C SER A 289 27.14 25.16 -27.60
N VAL A 290 27.64 23.94 -27.41
CA VAL A 290 26.85 22.70 -27.47
C VAL A 290 26.63 22.14 -26.06
N ALA A 291 25.45 21.55 -25.81
CA ALA A 291 25.11 20.93 -24.54
C ALA A 291 26.23 19.99 -24.05
N LEU A 292 26.66 20.18 -22.80
CA LEU A 292 27.59 19.30 -22.08
C LEU A 292 26.84 18.11 -21.48
N ALA A 293 25.63 18.35 -20.99
CA ALA A 293 24.78 17.35 -20.36
C ALA A 293 23.39 17.33 -20.98
N LEU A 294 22.80 16.14 -21.05
CA LEU A 294 21.42 15.95 -21.45
C LEU A 294 20.71 15.05 -20.44
N SER A 295 19.53 15.47 -20.01
CA SER A 295 18.67 14.71 -19.09
C SER A 295 17.34 14.38 -19.75
N VAL A 296 16.90 13.13 -19.64
CA VAL A 296 15.59 12.68 -20.12
C VAL A 296 14.74 12.29 -18.92
N ARG A 297 13.62 13.01 -18.74
CA ARG A 297 12.57 12.66 -17.77
C ARG A 297 11.54 11.76 -18.47
N HIS A 298 11.19 10.64 -17.84
CA HIS A 298 10.32 9.59 -18.39
C HIS A 298 9.54 8.87 -17.27
N HIS A 299 8.53 8.07 -17.62
CA HIS A 299 7.85 7.18 -16.68
C HIS A 299 8.57 5.82 -16.63
N ASP A 300 8.92 5.34 -15.43
CA ASP A 300 9.66 4.09 -15.26
C ASP A 300 8.75 2.96 -14.75
N PRO A 301 8.49 1.91 -15.55
CA PRO A 301 7.60 0.82 -15.16
C PRO A 301 8.15 0.01 -13.97
N ALA A 302 9.48 -0.06 -13.79
CA ALA A 302 10.09 -0.71 -12.64
C ALA A 302 9.84 0.06 -11.32
N ARG A 303 9.42 1.32 -11.41
CA ARG A 303 9.10 2.20 -10.29
C ARG A 303 7.62 2.56 -10.20
N ASP A 304 6.73 1.63 -10.58
CA ASP A 304 5.28 1.87 -10.64
C ASP A 304 4.91 3.14 -11.42
N TYR A 305 5.63 3.35 -12.54
CA TYR A 305 5.48 4.47 -13.48
C TYR A 305 5.79 5.85 -12.91
N GLN A 306 6.42 5.94 -11.72
CA GLN A 306 6.94 7.19 -11.20
C GLN A 306 7.94 7.84 -12.18
N ALA A 307 7.99 9.17 -12.16
CA ALA A 307 8.90 9.92 -13.01
C ALA A 307 10.37 9.64 -12.64
N GLY A 308 11.12 9.06 -13.57
CA GLY A 308 12.56 8.89 -13.51
C GLY A 308 13.29 9.96 -14.33
N VAL A 309 14.53 10.27 -13.97
CA VAL A 309 15.41 11.15 -14.76
C VAL A 309 16.72 10.43 -15.00
N GLN A 310 17.13 10.31 -16.25
CA GLN A 310 18.45 9.80 -16.64
C GLN A 310 19.27 10.94 -17.23
N ARG A 311 20.46 11.16 -16.68
CA ARG A 311 21.38 12.21 -17.11
C ARG A 311 22.66 11.60 -17.68
N VAL A 312 23.07 12.13 -18.82
CA VAL A 312 24.34 11.80 -19.45
C VAL A 312 25.16 13.06 -19.69
N THR A 313 26.47 12.92 -19.66
CA THR A 313 27.43 13.99 -19.92
C THR A 313 28.42 13.55 -20.98
N ARG A 314 28.89 14.48 -21.82
CA ARG A 314 30.02 14.26 -22.72
C ARG A 314 31.31 14.80 -22.08
N PRO A 315 32.49 14.28 -22.47
CA PRO A 315 33.76 14.88 -22.06
C PRO A 315 34.01 16.22 -22.79
N GLY A 316 34.92 17.02 -22.25
CA GLY A 316 35.35 18.29 -22.85
C GLY A 316 34.64 19.52 -22.28
N PRO A 317 34.92 20.71 -22.85
CA PRO A 317 34.41 21.98 -22.34
C PRO A 317 32.92 22.18 -22.68
N GLY A 318 32.25 22.96 -21.84
CA GLY A 318 30.85 23.34 -21.94
C GLY A 318 30.23 23.56 -20.56
N ARG A 319 29.12 24.30 -20.49
CA ARG A 319 28.30 24.45 -19.27
C ARG A 319 26.80 24.33 -19.53
N ILE A 320 26.41 24.20 -20.80
CA ILE A 320 25.01 24.13 -21.21
C ILE A 320 24.46 22.76 -20.85
N GLU A 321 23.33 22.74 -20.16
CA GLU A 321 22.58 21.52 -19.86
C GLU A 321 21.23 21.60 -20.55
N ARG A 322 20.77 20.46 -21.09
CA ARG A 322 19.47 20.36 -21.74
C ARG A 322 18.62 19.30 -21.06
N GLY A 323 17.35 19.62 -20.82
CA GLY A 323 16.34 18.67 -20.35
C GLY A 323 15.35 18.35 -21.47
N ILE A 324 14.98 17.08 -21.59
CA ILE A 324 13.86 16.62 -22.41
C ILE A 324 12.81 16.03 -21.46
N GLU A 325 11.60 16.55 -21.55
CA GLU A 325 10.42 15.97 -20.90
C GLU A 325 9.74 15.05 -21.90
N LEU A 326 9.82 13.74 -21.66
CA LEU A 326 9.27 12.73 -22.53
C LEU A 326 8.14 12.01 -21.77
N PRO A 327 6.85 12.28 -22.07
CA PRO A 327 5.70 11.59 -21.49
C PRO A 327 5.55 10.18 -22.05
N ALA A 328 6.65 9.41 -22.05
CA ALA A 328 6.73 8.03 -22.49
C ALA A 328 7.19 7.11 -21.35
N VAL A 329 6.81 5.84 -21.47
CA VAL A 329 7.26 4.76 -20.59
C VAL A 329 8.53 4.15 -21.15
N LEU A 330 9.60 4.19 -20.36
CA LEU A 330 10.91 3.67 -20.70
C LEU A 330 11.54 3.04 -19.46
N SER A 331 12.36 2.00 -19.65
CA SER A 331 13.25 1.57 -18.57
C SER A 331 14.36 2.63 -18.34
N GLY A 332 14.93 2.66 -17.13
CA GLY A 332 16.06 3.56 -16.84
C GLY A 332 17.26 3.33 -17.79
N GLY A 333 17.49 2.10 -18.23
CA GLY A 333 18.49 1.78 -19.25
C GLY A 333 18.16 2.38 -20.62
N ALA A 334 16.93 2.20 -21.11
CA ALA A 334 16.48 2.74 -22.40
C ALA A 334 16.52 4.28 -22.42
N ALA A 335 16.05 4.94 -21.36
CA ALA A 335 16.10 6.40 -21.25
C ALA A 335 17.54 6.95 -21.25
N ARG A 336 18.49 6.26 -20.61
CA ARG A 336 19.91 6.66 -20.65
C ARG A 336 20.55 6.45 -22.03
N SER A 337 20.22 5.35 -22.71
CA SER A 337 20.65 5.09 -24.09
C SER A 337 20.14 6.17 -25.03
N LEU A 338 18.85 6.52 -24.94
CA LEU A 338 18.23 7.59 -25.71
C LEU A 338 18.92 8.94 -25.43
N ALA A 339 19.13 9.27 -24.16
CA ALA A 339 19.82 10.51 -23.77
C ALA A 339 21.24 10.59 -24.34
N ARG A 340 21.99 9.47 -24.32
CA ARG A 340 23.35 9.37 -24.87
C ARG A 340 23.35 9.56 -26.38
N GLN A 341 22.52 8.79 -27.09
CA GLN A 341 22.39 8.88 -28.54
C GLN A 341 22.03 10.30 -28.97
N ARG A 342 21.08 10.94 -28.27
CA ARG A 342 20.67 12.30 -28.57
C ARG A 342 21.77 13.33 -28.29
N LEU A 343 22.50 13.20 -27.18
CA LEU A 343 23.63 14.08 -26.88
C LEU A 343 24.75 13.94 -27.91
N ASP A 344 25.03 12.71 -28.35
CA ASP A 344 26.03 12.43 -29.38
C ASP A 344 25.59 12.98 -30.75
N GLY A 345 24.30 12.89 -31.08
CA GLY A 345 23.70 13.50 -32.29
C GLY A 345 23.78 15.03 -32.29
N ILE A 346 23.48 15.67 -31.15
CA ILE A 346 23.66 17.12 -30.96
C ILE A 346 25.13 17.51 -31.10
N TRP A 347 26.06 16.71 -30.54
CA TRP A 347 27.49 16.95 -30.64
C TRP A 347 28.02 16.81 -32.07
N ALA A 348 27.63 15.74 -32.78
CA ALA A 348 28.00 15.56 -34.18
C ALA A 348 27.44 16.69 -35.05
N GLY A 349 26.18 17.08 -34.81
CA GLY A 349 25.48 18.13 -35.54
C GLY A 349 26.03 19.55 -35.37
N ARG A 350 27.06 19.73 -34.52
CA ARG A 350 27.85 20.97 -34.45
C ARG A 350 28.56 21.28 -35.77
N ASP A 351 28.93 20.23 -36.51
CA ASP A 351 29.58 20.33 -37.81
C ASP A 351 28.49 20.41 -38.88
N ARG A 352 28.38 21.59 -39.49
CA ARG A 352 27.44 21.92 -40.57
C ARG A 352 28.21 22.29 -41.83
N MET A 353 27.57 22.13 -42.97
CA MET A 353 28.16 22.49 -44.25
C MET A 353 27.07 22.93 -45.24
N ALA A 354 27.29 24.01 -45.98
CA ALA A 354 26.47 24.34 -47.14
C ALA A 354 27.23 23.97 -48.42
N LEU A 355 26.59 23.20 -49.30
CA LEU A 355 27.12 22.82 -50.60
C LEU A 355 26.32 23.47 -51.72
N ARG A 356 26.99 23.98 -52.75
CA ARG A 356 26.36 24.46 -53.98
C ARG A 356 26.65 23.50 -55.11
N GLY A 357 25.66 22.69 -55.47
CA GLY A 357 25.70 21.69 -56.54
C GLY A 357 25.03 22.17 -57.82
N ASP A 358 25.27 21.41 -58.90
CA ASP A 358 24.54 21.53 -60.16
C ASP A 358 23.08 21.05 -60.02
N TRP A 359 22.33 21.11 -61.12
CA TRP A 359 20.92 20.73 -61.16
C TRP A 359 20.64 19.27 -60.78
N ARG A 360 21.63 18.36 -60.80
CA ARG A 360 21.42 16.95 -60.40
C ARG A 360 21.13 16.83 -58.91
N ALA A 361 21.56 17.80 -58.10
CA ALA A 361 21.22 17.88 -56.68
C ALA A 361 19.72 18.15 -56.43
N LEU A 362 18.93 18.46 -57.45
CA LEU A 362 17.46 18.54 -57.34
C LEU A 362 16.82 17.17 -57.04
N GLU A 363 17.48 16.05 -57.34
CA GLU A 363 16.96 14.71 -57.00
C GLU A 363 17.04 14.40 -55.50
N LEU A 364 17.76 15.24 -54.74
CA LEU A 364 17.95 15.07 -53.31
C LEU A 364 16.92 15.91 -52.55
N GLU A 365 16.33 15.34 -51.52
CA GLU A 365 15.33 16.00 -50.68
C GLU A 365 15.85 16.24 -49.26
N PRO A 366 15.35 17.27 -48.55
CA PRO A 366 15.53 17.38 -47.11
C PRO A 366 15.14 16.08 -46.39
N GLY A 367 15.89 15.72 -45.36
CA GLY A 367 15.76 14.46 -44.61
C GLY A 367 16.70 13.35 -45.12
N MET A 368 17.08 13.36 -46.40
CA MET A 368 17.98 12.35 -46.97
C MET A 368 19.39 12.39 -46.35
N ILE A 369 20.01 11.21 -46.23
CA ILE A 369 21.37 11.04 -45.73
C ILE A 369 22.30 10.87 -46.92
N VAL A 370 23.38 11.65 -46.99
CA VAL A 370 24.39 11.60 -48.05
C VAL A 370 25.78 11.38 -47.47
N ALA A 371 26.65 10.77 -48.27
CA ALA A 371 28.09 10.71 -48.06
C ALA A 371 28.79 11.72 -48.96
N LEU A 372 29.99 12.15 -48.57
CA LEU A 372 30.82 13.07 -49.34
C LEU A 372 32.16 12.42 -49.61
N ALA A 373 32.62 12.45 -50.86
CA ALA A 373 33.90 11.82 -51.22
C ALA A 373 35.10 12.49 -50.54
N ASP A 374 34.98 13.77 -50.17
CA ASP A 374 36.04 14.63 -49.62
C ASP A 374 35.77 15.08 -48.17
N ALA A 375 34.74 14.56 -47.51
CA ALA A 375 34.44 14.85 -46.11
C ALA A 375 33.95 13.60 -45.37
N PRO A 376 34.59 13.23 -44.23
CA PRO A 376 34.27 11.98 -43.55
C PRO A 376 32.95 12.03 -42.79
N GLY A 377 32.24 10.90 -42.82
CA GLY A 377 31.00 10.68 -42.09
C GLY A 377 29.75 10.86 -42.94
N LEU A 378 28.60 10.70 -42.30
CA LEU A 378 27.29 10.83 -42.92
C LEU A 378 26.71 12.22 -42.62
N TRP A 379 25.99 12.77 -43.60
CA TRP A 379 25.44 14.11 -43.53
C TRP A 379 23.96 14.08 -43.91
N ARG A 380 23.12 14.72 -43.11
CA ARG A 380 21.70 14.90 -43.41
C ARG A 380 21.48 16.23 -44.12
N ILE A 381 20.69 16.21 -45.19
CA ILE A 381 20.18 17.41 -45.83
C ILE A 381 19.09 18.02 -44.92
N GLU A 382 19.31 19.21 -44.40
CA GLU A 382 18.31 19.95 -43.60
C GLU A 382 17.50 20.91 -44.47
N GLU A 383 18.14 21.51 -45.47
CA GLU A 383 17.50 22.47 -46.36
C GLU A 383 18.00 22.27 -47.79
N ARG A 384 17.11 22.48 -48.76
CA ARG A 384 17.43 22.59 -50.19
C ARG A 384 16.84 23.89 -50.72
N GLU A 385 17.69 24.71 -51.33
CA GLU A 385 17.28 25.91 -52.05
C GLU A 385 17.76 25.83 -53.49
N TRP A 386 16.96 26.31 -54.43
CA TRP A 386 17.36 26.44 -55.83
C TRP A 386 17.35 27.91 -56.22
N GLU A 387 18.54 28.47 -56.45
CA GLU A 387 18.71 29.88 -56.78
C GLU A 387 19.75 30.03 -57.90
N ALA A 388 19.48 30.90 -58.88
CA ALA A 388 20.42 31.25 -59.94
C ALA A 388 21.10 30.04 -60.64
N MET A 389 20.34 28.97 -60.90
CA MET A 389 20.78 27.71 -61.51
C MET A 389 21.78 26.88 -60.67
N ALA A 390 21.89 27.15 -59.37
CA ALA A 390 22.64 26.34 -58.42
C ALA A 390 21.72 25.83 -57.30
N VAL A 391 21.93 24.60 -56.87
CA VAL A 391 21.19 24.00 -55.76
C VAL A 391 22.05 24.11 -54.50
N ARG A 392 21.58 24.87 -53.50
CA ARG A 392 22.20 24.94 -52.18
C ARG A 392 21.62 23.85 -51.29
N LEU A 393 22.48 22.99 -50.75
CA LEU A 393 22.14 21.99 -49.74
C LEU A 393 22.76 22.40 -48.41
N ALA A 394 21.94 22.63 -47.38
CA ALA A 394 22.42 22.77 -46.02
C ALA A 394 22.50 21.37 -45.38
N LEU A 395 23.69 21.01 -44.91
CA LEU A 395 24.01 19.70 -44.38
C LEU A 395 24.36 19.78 -42.90
N ARG A 396 23.86 18.81 -42.12
CA ARG A 396 24.27 18.58 -40.72
C ARG A 396 24.91 17.20 -40.60
N ARG A 397 26.04 17.13 -39.90
CA ARG A 397 26.73 15.86 -39.65
C ARG A 397 25.93 14.97 -38.68
N LEU A 398 25.83 13.70 -39.01
CA LEU A 398 25.23 12.67 -38.16
C LEU A 398 26.29 12.00 -37.29
N ALA A 399 25.88 11.51 -36.13
CA ALA A 399 26.73 10.66 -35.29
C ALA A 399 27.00 9.33 -36.02
N GLY A 400 28.24 8.86 -36.00
CA GLY A 400 28.60 7.60 -36.65
C GLY A 400 27.98 6.38 -35.95
N ALA A 401 27.69 5.33 -36.71
CA ALA A 401 27.26 4.02 -36.19
C ALA A 401 28.44 3.32 -35.48
N GLY A 402 28.73 3.73 -34.25
CA GLY A 402 29.83 3.17 -33.46
C GLY A 402 29.81 3.56 -31.98
N ALA A 403 28.75 4.24 -31.52
CA ALA A 403 28.58 4.53 -30.10
C ALA A 403 28.38 3.21 -29.34
N ARG A 404 29.25 2.96 -28.36
CA ARG A 404 29.13 1.82 -27.47
C ARG A 404 27.85 1.99 -26.67
N ALA A 405 26.97 0.99 -26.69
CA ALA A 405 25.77 0.99 -25.85
C ALA A 405 26.18 1.28 -24.39
N PRO A 406 25.51 2.21 -23.70
CA PRO A 406 25.83 2.48 -22.31
C PRO A 406 25.65 1.20 -21.49
N GLY A 407 26.48 1.03 -20.45
CA GLY A 407 26.35 -0.10 -19.52
C GLY A 407 24.97 -0.15 -18.87
N SER A 408 24.53 -1.33 -18.43
CA SER A 408 23.23 -1.52 -17.78
C SER A 408 23.10 -0.60 -16.57
N VAL A 409 21.97 0.11 -16.47
CA VAL A 409 21.67 1.01 -15.36
C VAL A 409 20.44 0.50 -14.63
N SER A 410 20.51 0.51 -13.31
CA SER A 410 19.34 0.22 -12.47
C SER A 410 18.40 1.43 -12.44
N SER A 411 17.11 1.16 -12.53
CA SER A 411 16.04 2.12 -12.26
C SER A 411 16.04 2.64 -10.81
N GLY A 412 16.75 1.96 -9.90
CA GLY A 412 16.63 2.16 -8.45
C GLY A 412 15.56 1.24 -7.86
N GLN A 413 15.39 1.30 -6.54
CA GLN A 413 14.36 0.53 -5.83
C GLN A 413 13.24 1.44 -5.33
N ILE A 414 12.03 0.90 -5.27
CA ILE A 414 10.87 1.53 -4.64
C ILE A 414 10.28 0.57 -3.61
N VAL A 415 9.69 1.11 -2.55
CA VAL A 415 8.82 0.34 -1.67
C VAL A 415 7.50 0.17 -2.41
N ARG A 416 7.21 -1.06 -2.85
CA ARG A 416 5.92 -1.40 -3.46
C ARG A 416 4.95 -1.78 -2.36
N GLN A 417 3.71 -1.34 -2.49
CA GLN A 417 2.65 -1.90 -1.67
C GLN A 417 2.43 -3.35 -2.07
N VAL A 418 2.32 -4.24 -1.08
CA VAL A 418 2.05 -5.66 -1.31
C VAL A 418 0.68 -5.80 -1.97
N ASP A 419 0.68 -6.32 -3.19
CA ASP A 419 -0.54 -6.69 -3.89
C ASP A 419 -0.93 -8.13 -3.52
N ALA A 420 -1.64 -8.25 -2.40
CA ALA A 420 -2.21 -9.52 -1.95
C ALA A 420 -3.74 -9.43 -1.94
N PRO A 421 -4.45 -10.50 -2.35
CA PRO A 421 -5.90 -10.56 -2.21
C PRO A 421 -6.29 -10.59 -0.73
N HIS A 422 -7.47 -10.08 -0.40
CA HIS A 422 -7.99 -10.03 0.96
C HIS A 422 -8.00 -11.42 1.63
N GLY A 423 -8.37 -12.46 0.87
CA GLY A 423 -8.56 -13.82 1.40
C GLY A 423 -9.73 -13.90 2.39
N PRO A 424 -10.05 -15.12 2.85
CA PRO A 424 -11.17 -15.34 3.76
C PRO A 424 -10.87 -14.82 5.18
N THR A 425 -11.90 -14.29 5.82
CA THR A 425 -11.89 -13.88 7.22
C THR A 425 -11.89 -15.10 8.14
N ARG A 426 -11.05 -15.07 9.17
CA ARG A 426 -11.12 -15.98 10.33
C ARG A 426 -11.54 -15.17 11.54
N LEU A 427 -12.55 -15.65 12.24
CA LEU A 427 -13.11 -15.00 13.42
C LEU A 427 -12.92 -15.90 14.64
N MET A 428 -12.53 -15.32 15.77
CA MET A 428 -12.38 -16.00 17.05
C MET A 428 -13.04 -15.17 18.15
N LEU A 429 -13.81 -15.86 19.00
CA LEU A 429 -14.38 -15.33 20.22
C LEU A 429 -13.66 -15.94 21.41
N ALA A 430 -13.36 -15.11 22.41
CA ALA A 430 -12.80 -15.56 23.68
C ALA A 430 -13.44 -14.83 24.85
N ASP A 431 -13.72 -15.59 25.91
CA ASP A 431 -14.11 -15.06 27.22
C ASP A 431 -12.85 -14.98 28.08
N LEU A 432 -12.46 -13.75 28.42
CA LEU A 432 -11.18 -13.49 29.04
C LEU A 432 -11.33 -13.11 30.52
N PRO A 433 -10.39 -13.53 31.39
CA PRO A 433 -10.25 -12.89 32.67
C PRO A 433 -9.85 -11.43 32.48
N ARG A 434 -10.09 -10.59 33.49
CA ARG A 434 -9.80 -9.16 33.37
C ARG A 434 -8.31 -8.90 33.15
N LEU A 435 -7.98 -8.31 32.01
CA LEU A 435 -6.59 -8.04 31.61
C LEU A 435 -6.02 -6.75 32.23
N THR A 436 -6.88 -5.81 32.61
CA THR A 436 -6.51 -4.54 33.23
C THR A 436 -6.63 -4.59 34.76
N GLU A 437 -6.06 -3.59 35.45
CA GLU A 437 -6.15 -3.49 36.92
C GLU A 437 -7.57 -3.15 37.40
N GLY A 438 -7.97 -3.72 38.54
CA GLY A 438 -9.29 -3.55 39.17
C GLY A 438 -10.22 -4.78 39.05
N VAL A 439 -11.48 -4.59 39.41
CA VAL A 439 -12.50 -5.65 39.52
C VAL A 439 -13.49 -5.58 38.34
N ALA A 440 -13.78 -6.71 37.70
CA ALA A 440 -14.83 -6.78 36.67
C ALA A 440 -16.22 -6.93 37.30
N ASN A 441 -17.24 -6.28 36.74
CA ASN A 441 -18.63 -6.42 37.22
C ASN A 441 -19.58 -7.04 36.18
N ALA A 442 -19.09 -7.28 34.96
CA ALA A 442 -19.76 -7.97 33.87
C ALA A 442 -18.74 -8.91 33.17
N PRO A 443 -19.20 -9.92 32.40
CA PRO A 443 -18.33 -10.73 31.54
C PRO A 443 -17.48 -9.87 30.59
N GLN A 444 -16.33 -10.39 30.18
CA GLN A 444 -15.43 -9.70 29.24
C GLN A 444 -15.14 -10.61 28.05
N LEU A 445 -15.86 -10.35 26.95
CA LEU A 445 -15.62 -11.04 25.69
C LEU A 445 -14.70 -10.21 24.79
N VAL A 446 -13.92 -10.91 23.97
CA VAL A 446 -13.20 -10.30 22.85
C VAL A 446 -13.50 -11.05 21.56
N ALA A 447 -13.63 -10.29 20.48
CA ALA A 447 -13.66 -10.76 19.11
C ALA A 447 -12.34 -10.38 18.44
N ALA A 448 -11.61 -11.39 17.96
CA ALA A 448 -10.41 -11.24 17.15
C ALA A 448 -10.74 -11.69 15.72
N ALA A 449 -10.36 -10.89 14.72
CA ALA A 449 -10.53 -11.26 13.32
C ALA A 449 -9.21 -11.12 12.56
N SER A 450 -9.03 -11.99 11.59
CA SER A 450 -7.80 -12.06 10.80
C SER A 450 -8.03 -12.71 9.45
N GLY A 451 -6.96 -12.83 8.66
CA GLY A 451 -6.98 -13.40 7.31
C GLY A 451 -5.57 -13.47 6.71
N GLY A 452 -5.48 -13.59 5.39
CA GLY A 452 -4.20 -13.55 4.67
C GLY A 452 -3.52 -12.17 4.69
N ALA A 453 -2.35 -12.05 4.05
CA ALA A 453 -1.56 -10.80 4.02
C ALA A 453 -2.33 -9.59 3.45
N GLY A 454 -3.31 -9.82 2.57
CA GLY A 454 -4.17 -8.77 2.01
C GLY A 454 -5.37 -8.39 2.88
N TRP A 455 -5.69 -9.14 3.95
CA TRP A 455 -6.86 -8.90 4.79
C TRP A 455 -6.69 -7.59 5.60
N ARG A 456 -7.78 -6.84 5.80
CA ARG A 456 -7.75 -5.54 6.50
C ARG A 456 -8.78 -5.44 7.61
N SER A 457 -10.05 -5.66 7.28
CA SER A 457 -11.17 -5.65 8.23
C SER A 457 -12.38 -6.38 7.65
N ALA A 458 -13.35 -6.68 8.51
CA ALA A 458 -14.66 -7.20 8.14
C ALA A 458 -15.77 -6.40 8.87
N ALA A 459 -16.96 -6.33 8.25
CA ALA A 459 -18.16 -5.87 8.94
C ALA A 459 -18.61 -6.93 9.95
N LEU A 460 -19.03 -6.52 11.14
CA LEU A 460 -19.34 -7.40 12.26
C LEU A 460 -20.82 -7.31 12.64
N TYR A 461 -21.44 -8.46 12.85
CA TYR A 461 -22.84 -8.61 13.21
C TYR A 461 -22.99 -9.54 14.41
N ALA A 462 -23.92 -9.22 15.32
CA ALA A 462 -24.38 -10.13 16.36
C ALA A 462 -25.64 -10.86 15.89
N LEU A 463 -25.74 -12.15 16.18
CA LEU A 463 -26.94 -12.94 15.92
C LEU A 463 -27.79 -13.03 17.19
N ASP A 464 -29.07 -12.72 17.06
CA ASP A 464 -30.04 -13.02 18.12
C ASP A 464 -30.37 -14.52 18.19
N ALA A 465 -31.18 -14.92 19.17
CA ALA A 465 -31.60 -16.32 19.33
C ALA A 465 -32.46 -16.85 18.16
N GLY A 466 -33.09 -15.96 17.38
CA GLY A 466 -33.87 -16.27 16.19
C GLY A 466 -33.02 -16.36 14.91
N GLY A 467 -31.73 -16.02 14.96
CA GLY A 467 -30.82 -15.98 13.82
C GLY A 467 -30.85 -14.67 13.03
N THR A 468 -31.49 -13.61 13.53
CA THR A 468 -31.44 -12.28 12.93
C THR A 468 -30.08 -11.65 13.16
N ALA A 469 -29.44 -11.16 12.10
CA ALA A 469 -28.14 -10.49 12.18
C ALA A 469 -28.31 -8.97 12.39
N GLU A 470 -27.87 -8.47 13.53
CA GLU A 470 -27.83 -7.04 13.84
C GLU A 470 -26.40 -6.50 13.68
N PRO A 471 -26.19 -5.38 12.95
CA PRO A 471 -24.86 -4.81 12.76
C PRO A 471 -24.34 -4.19 14.06
N ILE A 472 -23.14 -4.62 14.48
CA ILE A 472 -22.49 -4.12 15.71
C ILE A 472 -21.20 -3.34 15.43
N GLY A 473 -20.80 -3.20 14.17
CA GLY A 473 -19.68 -2.36 13.75
C GLY A 473 -18.73 -3.07 12.77
N ARG A 474 -17.43 -2.85 12.93
CA ARG A 474 -16.37 -3.51 12.17
C ARG A 474 -15.40 -4.18 13.12
N THR A 475 -14.67 -5.17 12.63
CA THR A 475 -13.54 -5.75 13.34
C THR A 475 -12.44 -4.72 13.54
N ALA A 476 -11.61 -4.92 14.56
CA ALA A 476 -10.33 -4.25 14.70
C ALA A 476 -9.36 -4.66 13.55
N PRO A 477 -8.20 -3.99 13.41
CA PRO A 477 -7.12 -4.44 12.52
C PRO A 477 -6.72 -5.90 12.76
N ARG A 478 -6.13 -6.50 11.73
CA ARG A 478 -5.76 -7.92 11.65
C ARG A 478 -5.04 -8.45 12.90
N ALA A 479 -5.72 -9.28 13.69
CA ALA A 479 -5.14 -9.94 14.85
C ALA A 479 -4.09 -10.99 14.45
N VAL A 480 -3.07 -11.18 15.28
CA VAL A 480 -2.10 -12.28 15.12
C VAL A 480 -2.72 -13.54 15.70
N MET A 481 -3.11 -14.44 14.80
CA MET A 481 -3.84 -15.67 15.12
C MET A 481 -3.10 -16.87 14.52
N GLY A 482 -3.40 -18.05 15.04
CA GLY A 482 -2.83 -19.30 14.54
C GLY A 482 -3.43 -20.49 15.27
N GLN A 483 -2.67 -21.58 15.27
CA GLN A 483 -2.96 -22.77 16.05
C GLN A 483 -1.65 -23.37 16.57
N ILE A 484 -1.74 -24.15 17.64
CA ILE A 484 -0.59 -24.86 18.16
C ILE A 484 -0.40 -26.18 17.40
N ASP A 485 0.85 -26.57 17.18
CA ASP A 485 1.19 -27.74 16.34
C ASP A 485 1.32 -29.03 17.14
N ALA A 486 1.49 -28.92 18.46
CA ALA A 486 1.70 -30.05 19.36
C ALA A 486 1.05 -29.79 20.73
N THR A 487 0.80 -30.88 21.46
CA THR A 487 0.34 -30.80 22.85
C THR A 487 1.34 -30.08 23.73
N LEU A 488 0.87 -29.14 24.54
CA LEU A 488 1.68 -28.46 25.55
C LEU A 488 1.43 -29.12 26.92
N PRO A 489 2.41 -29.80 27.53
CA PRO A 489 2.26 -30.38 28.85
C PRO A 489 1.98 -29.31 29.92
N PRO A 490 1.35 -29.68 31.05
CA PRO A 490 1.26 -28.80 32.20
C PRO A 490 2.66 -28.36 32.67
N GLY A 491 2.84 -27.04 32.84
CA GLY A 491 4.05 -26.42 33.40
C GLY A 491 3.87 -25.95 34.84
N SER A 492 4.85 -25.20 35.34
CA SER A 492 4.73 -24.52 36.64
C SER A 492 4.05 -23.15 36.48
N THR A 493 3.17 -22.79 37.43
CA THR A 493 2.62 -21.43 37.57
C THR A 493 3.49 -20.53 38.45
N LEU A 494 4.46 -21.11 39.15
CA LEU A 494 5.32 -20.42 40.12
C LEU A 494 6.66 -19.98 39.52
N LEU A 495 7.13 -20.68 38.50
CA LEU A 495 8.40 -20.45 37.83
C LEU A 495 8.20 -20.19 36.35
N LEU A 496 9.21 -19.59 35.72
CA LEU A 496 9.29 -19.59 34.27
C LEU A 496 9.45 -21.02 33.78
N ASP A 497 8.58 -21.43 32.88
CA ASP A 497 8.66 -22.71 32.21
C ASP A 497 9.69 -22.60 31.08
N THR A 498 10.91 -23.03 31.41
CA THR A 498 12.04 -23.13 30.47
C THR A 498 12.23 -24.56 29.97
N ILE A 499 11.34 -25.49 30.33
CA ILE A 499 11.43 -26.90 29.97
C ILE A 499 10.51 -27.18 28.77
N ASN A 500 9.27 -26.71 28.84
CA ASN A 500 8.32 -26.86 27.75
C ASN A 500 8.43 -25.70 26.76
N SER A 501 8.17 -26.01 25.49
CA SER A 501 8.08 -25.03 24.42
C SER A 501 6.77 -25.19 23.66
N LEU A 502 6.18 -24.09 23.22
CA LEU A 502 4.95 -24.08 22.46
C LEU A 502 5.25 -23.88 20.97
N SER A 503 4.92 -24.86 20.13
CA SER A 503 5.04 -24.71 18.67
C SER A 503 3.73 -24.18 18.11
N VAL A 504 3.79 -23.07 17.35
CA VAL A 504 2.64 -22.35 16.81
C VAL A 504 2.83 -22.12 15.32
N THR A 505 1.81 -22.39 14.54
CA THR A 505 1.70 -21.96 13.15
C THR A 505 0.67 -20.85 13.02
N LEU A 506 1.11 -19.67 12.57
CA LEU A 506 0.28 -18.49 12.35
C LEU A 506 -0.52 -18.59 11.05
N LEU A 507 -1.57 -17.77 10.92
CA LEU A 507 -2.45 -17.81 9.76
C LEU A 507 -1.81 -17.37 8.44
N ALA A 508 -0.71 -16.61 8.48
CA ALA A 508 0.06 -16.26 7.29
C ALA A 508 1.53 -15.94 7.61
N GLU A 509 2.36 -16.02 6.58
CA GLU A 509 3.82 -15.86 6.67
C GLU A 509 4.29 -14.44 7.01
N ASP A 510 3.45 -13.43 6.73
CA ASP A 510 3.74 -12.02 7.04
C ASP A 510 3.42 -11.65 8.50
N MET A 511 2.85 -12.59 9.28
CA MET A 511 2.65 -12.40 10.72
C MET A 511 3.95 -12.70 11.48
N GLU A 512 4.25 -11.83 12.44
CA GLU A 512 5.47 -11.92 13.22
C GLU A 512 5.18 -11.97 14.72
N LEU A 513 6.00 -12.75 15.42
CA LEU A 513 6.07 -12.77 16.88
C LEU A 513 7.45 -12.30 17.30
N ALA A 514 7.51 -11.27 18.15
CA ALA A 514 8.75 -10.73 18.67
C ALA A 514 9.08 -11.33 20.04
N SER A 515 10.36 -11.57 20.31
CA SER A 515 10.84 -11.90 21.66
C SER A 515 10.71 -10.70 22.61
N ALA A 516 10.56 -10.96 23.91
CA ALA A 516 10.57 -9.96 24.96
C ALA A 516 11.46 -10.38 26.12
N ASP A 517 12.22 -9.43 26.67
CA ASP A 517 13.00 -9.65 27.88
C ASP A 517 12.11 -9.69 29.14
N GLY A 518 12.69 -10.03 30.29
CA GLY A 518 11.94 -10.15 31.54
C GLY A 518 11.23 -8.86 31.97
N ALA A 519 11.78 -7.68 31.64
CA ALA A 519 11.19 -6.39 31.97
C ALA A 519 9.94 -6.11 31.10
N ALA A 520 10.04 -6.37 29.80
CA ALA A 520 8.92 -6.29 28.86
C ALA A 520 7.79 -7.26 29.23
N LEU A 521 8.13 -8.50 29.61
CA LEU A 521 7.14 -9.47 30.09
C LEU A 521 6.43 -8.99 31.36
N ALA A 522 7.16 -8.41 32.32
CA ALA A 522 6.57 -7.84 33.52
C ALA A 522 5.59 -6.68 33.23
N GLN A 523 5.82 -5.94 32.14
CA GLN A 523 4.90 -4.90 31.66
C GLN A 523 3.66 -5.46 30.95
N GLY A 524 3.61 -6.75 30.64
CA GLY A 524 2.47 -7.41 30.00
C GLY A 524 2.67 -7.70 28.51
N ARG A 525 3.88 -7.56 27.97
CA ARG A 525 4.18 -7.94 26.57
C ARG A 525 4.02 -9.45 26.36
N ASN A 526 3.84 -9.84 25.10
CA ASN A 526 3.75 -11.22 24.64
C ASN A 526 2.68 -12.07 25.35
N LEU A 527 1.58 -11.45 25.79
CA LEU A 527 0.43 -12.19 26.31
C LEU A 527 -0.32 -12.83 25.14
N CYS A 528 -0.55 -14.13 25.21
CA CYS A 528 -1.33 -14.88 24.25
C CYS A 528 -2.36 -15.76 24.96
N LEU A 529 -3.41 -16.11 24.23
CA LEU A 529 -4.42 -17.08 24.62
C LEU A 529 -4.21 -18.36 23.80
N VAL A 530 -4.13 -19.49 24.49
CA VAL A 530 -4.07 -20.83 23.89
C VAL A 530 -5.24 -21.64 24.43
N GLY A 531 -6.26 -21.84 23.61
CA GLY A 531 -7.54 -22.37 24.08
C GLY A 531 -8.16 -21.46 25.14
N GLN A 532 -8.04 -21.84 26.42
CA GLN A 532 -8.51 -21.06 27.57
C GLN A 532 -7.38 -20.66 28.54
N GLU A 533 -6.13 -21.02 28.25
CA GLU A 533 -4.98 -20.62 29.06
C GLU A 533 -4.38 -19.31 28.57
N LEU A 534 -4.14 -18.38 29.49
CA LEU A 534 -3.32 -17.21 29.22
C LEU A 534 -1.86 -17.51 29.50
N ILE A 535 -1.03 -17.32 28.48
CA ILE A 535 0.41 -17.59 28.50
C ILE A 535 1.16 -16.31 28.13
N GLN A 536 2.35 -16.09 28.70
CA GLN A 536 3.34 -15.18 28.11
C GLN A 536 4.57 -15.96 27.64
N PHE A 537 5.22 -15.50 26.58
CA PHE A 537 6.45 -16.11 26.07
C PHE A 537 7.60 -15.10 25.97
N GLY A 538 8.80 -15.48 26.40
CA GLY A 538 9.99 -14.63 26.34
C GLY A 538 10.72 -14.70 25.00
N GLN A 539 10.79 -15.88 24.38
CA GLN A 539 11.48 -16.07 23.12
C GLN A 539 10.51 -16.58 22.05
N ALA A 540 10.57 -15.97 20.86
CA ALA A 540 9.92 -16.45 19.65
C ALA A 540 10.98 -16.84 18.62
N VAL A 541 11.18 -18.14 18.41
CA VAL A 541 12.18 -18.67 17.48
C VAL A 541 11.48 -19.09 16.19
N PRO A 542 11.74 -18.44 15.04
CA PRO A 542 11.18 -18.87 13.76
C PRO A 542 11.68 -20.28 13.41
N THR A 543 10.77 -21.19 13.06
CA THR A 543 11.08 -22.58 12.69
C THR A 543 10.72 -22.91 11.25
N GLY A 544 9.93 -22.06 10.58
CA GLY A 544 9.53 -22.22 9.19
C GLY A 544 8.63 -21.06 8.72
N PRO A 545 8.05 -21.14 7.51
CA PRO A 545 7.07 -20.16 7.04
C PRO A 545 5.87 -20.10 7.99
N ALA A 546 5.59 -18.92 8.55
CA ALA A 546 4.53 -18.69 9.56
C ALA A 546 4.65 -19.50 10.87
N SER A 547 5.69 -20.32 11.07
CA SER A 547 5.81 -21.21 12.22
C SER A 547 6.89 -20.73 13.20
N TYR A 548 6.56 -20.78 14.49
CA TYR A 548 7.39 -20.34 15.59
C TYR A 548 7.42 -21.37 16.71
N ARG A 549 8.57 -21.52 17.36
CA ARG A 549 8.70 -22.15 18.66
C ARG A 549 8.83 -21.08 19.73
N LEU A 550 7.89 -21.07 20.67
CA LEU A 550 7.85 -20.14 21.78
C LEU A 550 8.44 -20.79 23.03
N GLU A 551 9.38 -20.10 23.65
CA GLU A 551 10.15 -20.60 24.80
C GLU A 551 10.14 -19.59 25.95
N THR A 552 10.54 -20.02 27.14
CA THR A 552 10.50 -19.21 28.38
C THR A 552 9.08 -18.74 28.67
N LEU A 553 8.20 -19.71 28.98
CA LEU A 553 6.77 -19.46 29.11
C LEU A 553 6.40 -19.07 30.56
N ARG A 554 5.45 -18.15 30.73
CA ARG A 554 4.70 -17.95 31.99
C ARG A 554 3.31 -18.52 31.80
N ARG A 555 2.96 -19.53 32.59
CA ARG A 555 1.78 -20.36 32.41
C ARG A 555 0.64 -19.97 33.36
N GLY A 556 -0.59 -20.31 32.98
CA GLY A 556 -1.78 -20.19 33.84
C GLY A 556 -2.09 -18.79 34.35
N LEU A 557 -1.75 -17.74 33.59
CA LEU A 557 -1.84 -16.37 34.07
C LEU A 557 -3.30 -15.99 34.38
N ARG A 558 -3.46 -15.13 35.40
CA ARG A 558 -4.77 -14.59 35.81
C ARG A 558 -5.82 -15.66 36.18
N GLY A 559 -5.39 -16.75 36.81
CA GLY A 559 -6.31 -17.78 37.30
C GLY A 559 -6.69 -18.82 36.25
N THR A 560 -5.96 -18.90 35.14
CA THR A 560 -6.22 -19.85 34.05
C THR A 560 -5.44 -21.15 34.18
N GLU A 561 -4.82 -21.41 35.34
CA GLU A 561 -4.02 -22.61 35.60
C GLU A 561 -4.79 -23.94 35.40
N TRP A 562 -6.11 -23.95 35.58
CA TRP A 562 -6.95 -25.11 35.32
C TRP A 562 -7.00 -25.49 33.83
N ALA A 563 -6.76 -24.54 32.93
CA ALA A 563 -6.78 -24.73 31.47
C ALA A 563 -5.43 -25.22 30.89
N MET A 564 -4.43 -25.44 31.75
CA MET A 564 -3.12 -25.97 31.36
C MET A 564 -3.20 -27.43 30.88
N ALA A 565 -4.18 -28.19 31.39
CA ALA A 565 -4.46 -29.54 30.95
C ALA A 565 -5.47 -29.52 29.79
N GLY A 566 -5.08 -30.04 28.63
CA GLY A 566 -6.00 -30.26 27.50
C GLY A 566 -5.68 -29.53 26.19
N GLN A 567 -4.57 -28.79 26.12
CA GLN A 567 -4.14 -28.15 24.86
C GLN A 567 -3.43 -29.16 23.97
N GLY A 568 -4.06 -29.51 22.84
CA GLY A 568 -3.51 -30.40 21.82
C GLY A 568 -3.26 -29.68 20.48
N ALA A 569 -2.64 -30.39 19.54
CA ALA A 569 -2.48 -29.89 18.18
C ALA A 569 -3.82 -29.39 17.60
N GLY A 570 -3.79 -28.24 16.92
CA GLY A 570 -4.98 -27.57 16.39
C GLY A 570 -5.69 -26.63 17.38
N THR A 571 -5.27 -26.55 18.64
CA THR A 571 -5.85 -25.58 19.59
C THR A 571 -5.59 -24.15 19.09
N PRO A 572 -6.60 -23.27 19.06
CA PRO A 572 -6.45 -21.89 18.61
C PRO A 572 -5.42 -21.11 19.44
N PHE A 573 -4.62 -20.32 18.73
CA PHE A 573 -3.67 -19.36 19.30
C PHE A 573 -4.09 -17.95 18.92
N LEU A 574 -4.07 -17.03 19.89
CA LEU A 574 -4.31 -15.60 19.69
C LEU A 574 -3.28 -14.79 20.49
N LEU A 575 -2.54 -13.92 19.83
CA LEU A 575 -1.76 -12.89 20.52
C LEU A 575 -2.71 -11.77 20.99
N ILE A 576 -2.64 -11.42 22.27
CA ILE A 576 -3.52 -10.43 22.88
C ILE A 576 -2.91 -9.03 22.70
N GLU A 577 -3.42 -8.30 21.72
CA GLU A 577 -3.10 -6.89 21.45
C GLU A 577 -4.40 -6.09 21.49
N ALA A 578 -4.52 -5.16 22.45
CA ALA A 578 -5.79 -4.49 22.74
C ALA A 578 -6.38 -3.71 21.55
N ASP A 579 -5.52 -3.16 20.68
CA ASP A 579 -5.89 -2.43 19.47
C ASP A 579 -6.34 -3.35 18.32
N ARG A 580 -6.18 -4.67 18.45
CA ARG A 580 -6.60 -5.70 17.48
C ARG A 580 -7.79 -6.52 17.94
N LEU A 581 -8.43 -6.11 19.03
CA LEU A 581 -9.57 -6.79 19.63
C LEU A 581 -10.76 -5.83 19.71
N VAL A 582 -11.96 -6.39 19.53
CA VAL A 582 -13.22 -5.68 19.76
C VAL A 582 -13.94 -6.34 20.94
N ASP A 583 -14.54 -5.56 21.82
CA ASP A 583 -15.50 -6.08 22.80
C ASP A 583 -16.89 -6.16 22.13
N PRO A 584 -17.37 -7.36 21.76
CA PRO A 584 -18.61 -7.50 21.02
C PRO A 584 -19.85 -7.22 21.88
N LEU A 585 -19.77 -7.39 23.22
CA LEU A 585 -20.87 -7.08 24.13
C LEU A 585 -21.06 -5.57 24.20
N ALA A 586 -19.97 -4.83 24.42
CA ALA A 586 -19.99 -3.38 24.42
C ALA A 586 -20.44 -2.81 23.06
N ALA A 587 -19.95 -3.38 21.96
CA ALA A 587 -20.34 -2.97 20.60
C ALA A 587 -21.83 -3.20 20.32
N ALA A 588 -22.40 -4.29 20.84
CA ALA A 588 -23.83 -4.57 20.75
C ALA A 588 -24.68 -3.83 21.79
N GLY A 589 -24.07 -3.16 22.78
CA GLY A 589 -24.78 -2.53 23.89
C GLY A 589 -25.42 -3.54 24.85
N MET A 590 -24.81 -4.71 25.02
CA MET A 590 -25.22 -5.79 25.92
C MET A 590 -24.23 -5.93 27.08
N GLU A 591 -24.68 -6.39 28.25
CA GLU A 591 -23.79 -6.71 29.37
C GLU A 591 -23.33 -8.18 29.35
N GLY A 592 -24.14 -9.08 28.76
CA GLY A 592 -23.86 -10.52 28.68
C GLY A 592 -24.11 -11.25 29.99
N ASP A 593 -24.91 -12.32 29.94
CA ASP A 593 -25.19 -13.17 31.10
C ASP A 593 -24.36 -14.45 31.07
N ILE A 594 -23.90 -14.92 32.23
CA ILE A 594 -23.22 -16.23 32.34
C ILE A 594 -24.20 -17.33 31.89
N GLY A 595 -23.73 -18.20 30.99
CA GLY A 595 -24.49 -19.26 30.37
C GLY A 595 -25.23 -18.85 29.08
N ALA A 596 -25.33 -17.56 28.77
CA ALA A 596 -25.84 -17.12 27.49
C ALA A 596 -24.87 -17.45 26.35
N THR A 597 -25.39 -17.63 25.15
CA THR A 597 -24.59 -17.90 23.95
C THR A 597 -24.45 -16.62 23.13
N MET A 598 -23.21 -16.24 22.80
CA MET A 598 -22.92 -15.15 21.87
C MET A 598 -22.53 -15.75 20.52
N ARG A 599 -23.18 -15.28 19.44
CA ARG A 599 -22.93 -15.69 18.07
C ARG A 599 -22.62 -14.46 17.22
N LEU A 600 -21.49 -14.48 16.52
CA LEU A 600 -21.05 -13.40 15.64
C LEU A 600 -20.89 -13.87 14.20
N LEU A 601 -21.15 -12.94 13.28
CA LEU A 601 -20.81 -13.05 11.87
C LEU A 601 -19.85 -11.92 11.48
N ALA A 602 -18.82 -12.25 10.71
CA ALA A 602 -17.93 -11.29 10.08
C ALA A 602 -17.99 -11.45 8.55
N ILE A 603 -18.13 -10.32 7.84
CA ILE A 603 -18.18 -10.28 6.37
C ILE A 603 -17.10 -9.31 5.88
N GLY A 604 -16.02 -9.86 5.36
CA GLY A 604 -14.91 -9.17 4.71
C GLY A 604 -15.03 -9.16 3.19
N ILE A 605 -14.20 -8.35 2.54
CA ILE A 605 -14.21 -8.16 1.08
C ILE A 605 -13.91 -9.47 0.33
N GLY A 606 -13.04 -10.32 0.90
CA GLY A 606 -12.64 -11.59 0.30
C GLY A 606 -13.53 -12.78 0.65
N ASP A 607 -14.63 -12.58 1.36
CA ASP A 607 -15.48 -13.66 1.85
C ASP A 607 -16.52 -14.08 0.81
N VAL A 608 -16.60 -15.39 0.57
CA VAL A 608 -17.69 -16.01 -0.21
C VAL A 608 -18.87 -16.33 0.72
N GLU A 609 -18.56 -16.74 1.96
CA GLU A 609 -19.53 -16.97 3.03
C GLU A 609 -19.09 -16.21 4.28
N PRO A 610 -20.03 -15.70 5.11
CA PRO A 610 -19.69 -15.03 6.36
C PRO A 610 -18.89 -15.93 7.30
N ALA A 611 -17.80 -15.41 7.85
CA ALA A 611 -17.07 -16.09 8.92
C ALA A 611 -17.89 -16.05 10.21
N THR A 612 -18.04 -17.19 10.89
CA THR A 612 -18.89 -17.30 12.07
C THR A 612 -18.06 -17.70 13.30
N ALA A 613 -18.47 -17.21 14.47
CA ALA A 613 -17.90 -17.63 15.75
C ALA A 613 -19.00 -17.66 16.82
N GLU A 614 -18.93 -18.64 17.71
CA GLU A 614 -19.90 -18.86 18.77
C GLU A 614 -19.20 -19.22 20.08
N ILE A 615 -19.68 -18.68 21.19
CA ILE A 615 -19.16 -18.98 22.53
C ILE A 615 -20.29 -18.95 23.57
N ALA A 616 -20.25 -19.89 24.51
CA ALA A 616 -21.04 -19.81 25.74
C ALA A 616 -20.29 -18.95 26.75
N ILE A 617 -20.94 -17.91 27.28
CA ILE A 617 -20.33 -16.97 28.22
C ILE A 617 -20.10 -17.69 29.55
N SER A 618 -18.83 -17.93 29.89
CA SER A 618 -18.41 -18.54 31.15
C SER A 618 -18.31 -17.51 32.29
N GLY A 619 -18.11 -16.24 31.95
CA GLY A 619 -17.85 -15.16 32.89
C GLY A 619 -16.45 -15.23 33.49
N ALA A 620 -15.41 -15.53 32.70
CA ALA A 620 -14.05 -15.77 33.19
C ALA A 620 -13.51 -14.60 34.07
N ALA A 621 -13.89 -13.35 33.77
CA ALA A 621 -13.53 -12.18 34.58
C ALA A 621 -14.26 -12.07 35.95
N LEU A 622 -15.35 -12.83 36.13
CA LEU A 622 -16.21 -12.83 37.31
C LEU A 622 -15.97 -14.02 38.24
N VAL A 623 -15.34 -15.08 37.74
CA VAL A 623 -15.06 -16.31 38.51
C VAL A 623 -13.85 -16.09 39.43
N PRO A 624 -13.97 -16.28 40.75
CA PRO A 624 -12.81 -16.25 41.64
C PRO A 624 -11.80 -17.35 41.29
N PRO A 625 -10.48 -17.07 41.35
CA PRO A 625 -9.45 -18.09 41.17
C PRO A 625 -9.51 -19.16 42.27
N ALA A 626 -8.99 -20.36 41.98
CA ALA A 626 -8.96 -21.44 42.94
C ALA A 626 -8.09 -21.08 44.17
N PRO A 627 -8.55 -21.36 45.41
CA PRO A 627 -7.71 -21.25 46.62
C PRO A 627 -6.44 -22.10 46.51
N VAL A 628 -5.35 -21.66 47.13
CA VAL A 628 -4.03 -22.31 47.06
C VAL A 628 -3.48 -22.65 48.44
N HIS A 629 -2.37 -23.39 48.49
CA HIS A 629 -1.72 -23.83 49.73
C HIS A 629 -2.67 -24.56 50.69
N LEU A 630 -3.56 -25.39 50.12
CA LEU A 630 -4.40 -26.26 50.92
C LEU A 630 -3.50 -27.15 51.79
N ASN A 631 -3.87 -27.27 53.05
CA ASN A 631 -3.22 -28.15 54.01
C ASN A 631 -4.29 -28.84 54.84
N ALA A 632 -4.01 -30.07 55.24
CA ALA A 632 -4.86 -30.86 56.11
C ALA A 632 -3.97 -31.44 57.21
N ALA A 633 -4.31 -31.17 58.46
CA ALA A 633 -3.59 -31.68 59.62
C ALA A 633 -4.57 -32.31 60.63
N PRO A 634 -4.22 -33.43 61.28
CA PRO A 634 -5.03 -33.99 62.35
C PRO A 634 -5.24 -32.96 63.48
N ASP A 635 -6.47 -32.86 63.99
CA ASP A 635 -6.81 -31.89 65.05
C ASP A 635 -6.44 -32.37 66.46
N GLY A 636 -6.07 -33.65 66.62
CA GLY A 636 -5.74 -34.29 67.89
C GLY A 636 -6.94 -34.91 68.64
N ALA A 637 -8.15 -34.77 68.11
CA ALA A 637 -9.42 -35.26 68.67
C ALA A 637 -10.16 -36.24 67.74
N GLY A 638 -9.48 -36.75 66.69
CA GLY A 638 -10.04 -37.67 65.71
C GLY A 638 -10.67 -36.99 64.49
N GLY A 639 -10.45 -35.68 64.30
CA GLY A 639 -10.83 -34.91 63.13
C GLY A 639 -9.64 -34.30 62.40
N TRP A 640 -9.94 -33.43 61.44
CA TRP A 640 -8.96 -32.76 60.58
C TRP A 640 -9.19 -31.25 60.53
N ARG A 641 -8.11 -30.48 60.68
CA ARG A 641 -8.08 -29.04 60.42
C ARG A 641 -7.59 -28.82 58.99
N ILE A 642 -8.43 -28.20 58.18
CA ILE A 642 -8.17 -27.92 56.78
C ILE A 642 -7.98 -26.41 56.65
N GLY A 643 -6.85 -25.97 56.11
CA GLY A 643 -6.54 -24.56 55.88
C GLY A 643 -6.21 -24.29 54.42
N TRP A 644 -6.44 -23.06 53.95
CA TRP A 644 -6.07 -22.62 52.60
C TRP A 644 -5.71 -21.13 52.58
N THR A 645 -5.17 -20.67 51.45
CA THR A 645 -4.87 -19.26 51.19
C THR A 645 -5.82 -18.73 50.12
N ARG A 646 -6.51 -17.62 50.44
CA ARG A 646 -7.38 -16.89 49.52
C ARG A 646 -6.59 -16.37 48.31
N ARG A 647 -7.21 -16.40 47.14
CA ARG A 647 -6.74 -15.64 45.97
C ARG A 647 -7.78 -14.61 45.58
N SER A 648 -7.37 -13.60 44.83
CA SER A 648 -8.23 -12.52 44.36
C SER A 648 -8.16 -12.41 42.85
N ARG A 649 -9.29 -12.09 42.23
CA ARG A 649 -9.35 -11.75 40.80
C ARG A 649 -8.90 -10.31 40.50
N ALA A 650 -8.55 -9.54 41.53
CA ALA A 650 -7.89 -8.24 41.42
C ALA A 650 -6.51 -8.27 42.10
N GLY A 651 -5.63 -7.34 41.71
CA GLY A 651 -4.30 -7.24 42.32
C GLY A 651 -3.34 -8.35 41.91
N TRP A 652 -3.38 -8.76 40.63
CA TRP A 652 -2.46 -9.75 40.06
C TRP A 652 -0.97 -9.33 40.14
N ARG A 653 -0.71 -8.03 40.33
CA ARG A 653 0.62 -7.47 40.57
C ARG A 653 0.76 -7.09 42.05
N TRP A 654 1.80 -7.62 42.70
CA TRP A 654 2.09 -7.29 44.09
C TRP A 654 2.96 -6.04 44.18
N THR A 655 2.34 -4.87 44.02
CA THR A 655 3.04 -3.57 43.93
C THR A 655 3.21 -2.86 45.27
N SER A 656 2.33 -3.09 46.23
CA SER A 656 2.25 -2.33 47.49
C SER A 656 2.87 -3.03 48.71
N GLY A 657 3.21 -4.33 48.60
CA GLY A 657 3.64 -5.15 49.74
C GLY A 657 2.53 -5.49 50.75
N GLY A 658 1.31 -4.96 50.57
CA GLY A 658 0.14 -5.28 51.38
C GLY A 658 -0.60 -6.52 50.90
N GLU A 659 -1.70 -6.85 51.58
CA GLU A 659 -2.60 -7.94 51.18
C GLU A 659 -3.36 -7.59 49.89
N VAL A 660 -3.72 -8.61 49.09
CA VAL A 660 -4.53 -8.41 47.88
C VAL A 660 -5.99 -8.08 48.24
N PRO A 661 -6.65 -7.17 47.49
CA PRO A 661 -8.07 -6.84 47.71
C PRO A 661 -8.98 -8.08 47.71
N LEU A 662 -10.12 -8.02 48.41
CA LEU A 662 -11.09 -9.12 48.41
C LEU A 662 -11.69 -9.38 47.02
N ALA A 663 -12.00 -8.30 46.28
CA ALA A 663 -12.67 -8.31 44.98
C ALA A 663 -14.10 -8.90 44.96
N GLU A 664 -14.63 -9.26 46.12
CA GLU A 664 -15.98 -9.77 46.36
C GLU A 664 -16.63 -8.97 47.51
N GLU A 665 -17.96 -9.05 47.64
CA GLU A 665 -18.70 -8.39 48.73
C GLU A 665 -18.46 -9.01 50.11
N SER A 666 -18.16 -10.32 50.15
CA SER A 666 -17.87 -11.05 51.38
C SER A 666 -16.91 -12.21 51.10
N GLU A 667 -16.13 -12.60 52.11
CA GLU A 667 -15.27 -13.77 52.04
C GLU A 667 -16.05 -15.03 52.44
N ARG A 668 -16.34 -15.89 51.46
CA ARG A 668 -17.11 -17.13 51.64
C ARG A 668 -16.51 -18.26 50.82
N TYR A 669 -16.59 -19.47 51.35
CA TYR A 669 -16.06 -20.68 50.73
C TYR A 669 -17.07 -21.82 50.81
N GLU A 670 -17.02 -22.68 49.80
CA GLU A 670 -17.65 -23.98 49.79
C GLU A 670 -16.58 -25.05 49.95
N ALA A 671 -16.62 -25.79 51.06
CA ALA A 671 -15.80 -26.97 51.28
C ALA A 671 -16.60 -28.23 50.97
N ARG A 672 -16.05 -29.09 50.12
CA ARG A 672 -16.61 -30.40 49.78
C ARG A 672 -15.67 -31.51 50.20
N VAL A 673 -16.21 -32.55 50.83
CA VAL A 673 -15.52 -33.82 51.07
C VAL A 673 -15.96 -34.78 49.99
N LEU A 674 -15.00 -35.35 49.27
CA LEU A 674 -15.22 -36.28 48.16
C LEU A 674 -14.58 -37.63 48.49
N ASP A 675 -15.31 -38.70 48.19
CA ASP A 675 -14.84 -40.09 48.21
C ASP A 675 -14.85 -40.59 46.76
N GLY A 676 -13.70 -40.53 46.09
CA GLY A 676 -13.63 -40.54 44.63
C GLY A 676 -14.44 -39.37 44.05
N ASP A 677 -15.38 -39.67 43.14
CA ASP A 677 -16.28 -38.66 42.57
C ASP A 677 -17.55 -38.41 43.41
N ARG A 678 -17.75 -39.17 44.50
CA ARG A 678 -18.95 -39.08 45.33
C ARG A 678 -18.83 -37.94 46.33
N LEU A 679 -19.78 -37.00 46.29
CA LEU A 679 -19.91 -35.96 47.31
C LEU A 679 -20.39 -36.57 48.63
N VAL A 680 -19.53 -36.54 49.65
CA VAL A 680 -19.80 -37.02 51.00
C VAL A 680 -20.40 -35.91 51.86
N ARG A 681 -19.77 -34.73 51.84
CA ARG A 681 -20.20 -33.57 52.62
C ARG A 681 -20.01 -32.28 51.85
N ARG A 682 -20.91 -31.34 52.08
CA ARG A 682 -20.82 -29.94 51.63
C ARG A 682 -20.99 -29.02 52.84
N ALA A 683 -20.06 -28.10 53.03
CA ALA A 683 -20.09 -27.10 54.09
C ALA A 683 -19.79 -25.72 53.51
N GLU A 684 -20.42 -24.70 54.07
CA GLU A 684 -20.12 -23.31 53.78
C GLU A 684 -19.35 -22.69 54.93
N VAL A 685 -18.30 -21.94 54.61
CA VAL A 685 -17.32 -21.43 55.59
C VAL A 685 -17.00 -19.97 55.27
N VAL A 686 -16.85 -19.14 56.30
CA VAL A 686 -16.59 -17.69 56.17
C VAL A 686 -15.16 -17.27 56.54
N GLU A 687 -14.32 -18.27 56.83
CA GLU A 687 -12.90 -18.11 57.14
C GLU A 687 -12.09 -19.05 56.24
N PRO A 688 -10.80 -18.77 55.98
CA PRO A 688 -9.94 -19.62 55.15
C PRO A 688 -9.46 -20.89 55.88
N ALA A 689 -10.30 -21.44 56.76
CA ALA A 689 -10.05 -22.65 57.51
C ALA A 689 -11.37 -23.34 57.86
N TRP A 690 -11.38 -24.67 57.85
CA TRP A 690 -12.52 -25.49 58.22
C TRP A 690 -12.07 -26.70 59.04
N THR A 691 -12.86 -27.09 60.03
CA THR A 691 -12.60 -28.30 60.82
C THR A 691 -13.61 -29.37 60.44
N TYR A 692 -13.12 -30.48 59.93
CA TYR A 692 -13.88 -31.70 59.70
C TYR A 692 -13.72 -32.60 60.93
N ASP A 693 -14.56 -32.35 61.94
CA ASP A 693 -14.41 -32.98 63.26
C ASP A 693 -14.80 -34.47 63.27
N ALA A 694 -14.45 -35.17 64.36
CA ALA A 694 -14.71 -36.59 64.51
C ALA A 694 -16.21 -36.95 64.43
N ALA A 695 -17.10 -36.06 64.86
CA ALA A 695 -18.55 -36.29 64.81
C ALA A 695 -19.06 -36.19 63.36
N MET A 696 -18.53 -35.24 62.58
CA MET A 696 -18.81 -35.12 61.16
C MET A 696 -18.31 -36.34 60.38
N ILE A 697 -17.09 -36.81 60.63
CA ILE A 697 -16.53 -38.03 60.02
C ILE A 697 -17.40 -39.25 60.32
N ALA A 698 -17.78 -39.43 61.58
CA ALA A 698 -18.63 -40.54 62.01
C ALA A 698 -20.03 -40.47 61.37
N ALA A 699 -20.62 -39.28 61.28
CA ALA A 699 -21.92 -39.08 60.63
C ALA A 699 -21.89 -39.36 59.13
N ASP A 700 -20.77 -39.06 58.48
CA ASP A 700 -20.58 -39.27 57.04
C ASP A 700 -20.23 -40.72 56.68
N GLY A 701 -19.88 -41.54 57.68
CA GLY A 701 -19.41 -42.92 57.48
C GLY A 701 -18.15 -42.98 56.62
N ALA A 702 -17.35 -41.92 56.62
CA ALA A 702 -16.19 -41.81 55.76
C ALA A 702 -15.04 -42.69 56.26
N SER A 703 -14.44 -43.47 55.37
CA SER A 703 -13.30 -44.33 55.67
C SER A 703 -12.36 -44.40 54.46
N GLY A 704 -11.05 -44.30 54.68
CA GLY A 704 -10.05 -44.35 53.61
C GLY A 704 -9.68 -42.98 53.03
N PRO A 705 -9.15 -42.94 51.79
CA PRO A 705 -8.69 -41.71 51.16
C PRO A 705 -9.87 -40.81 50.76
N LEU A 706 -9.76 -39.53 51.06
CA LEU A 706 -10.75 -38.51 50.73
C LEU A 706 -10.07 -37.32 50.04
N THR A 707 -10.79 -36.65 49.15
CA THR A 707 -10.35 -35.39 48.55
C THR A 707 -11.18 -34.25 49.12
N ILE A 708 -10.51 -33.24 49.67
CA ILE A 708 -11.15 -31.99 50.05
C ILE A 708 -11.05 -31.00 48.89
N ALA A 709 -12.20 -30.55 48.39
CA ALA A 709 -12.28 -29.51 47.37
C ALA A 709 -12.85 -28.22 47.96
N VAL A 710 -12.09 -27.14 47.89
CA VAL A 710 -12.48 -25.82 48.40
C VAL A 710 -12.65 -24.84 47.24
N ARG A 711 -13.80 -24.18 47.18
CA ARG A 711 -14.12 -23.15 46.18
C ARG A 711 -14.45 -21.84 46.88
N GLN A 712 -13.92 -20.73 46.40
CA GLN A 712 -14.39 -19.42 46.85
C GLN A 712 -15.75 -19.11 46.21
N ILE A 713 -16.70 -18.65 47.01
CA ILE A 713 -18.02 -18.20 46.56
C ILE A 713 -17.91 -16.70 46.28
N GLY A 714 -17.85 -16.32 45.00
CA GLY A 714 -17.85 -14.92 44.59
C GLY A 714 -19.26 -14.33 44.54
N THR A 715 -19.35 -13.01 44.40
CA THR A 715 -20.63 -12.29 44.32
C THR A 715 -21.47 -12.71 43.11
N ARG A 716 -20.82 -13.07 42.00
CA ARG A 716 -21.47 -13.39 40.72
C ARG A 716 -21.30 -14.84 40.25
N ALA A 717 -20.27 -15.54 40.74
CA ALA A 717 -19.96 -16.91 40.32
C ALA A 717 -19.17 -17.66 41.41
N ILE A 718 -19.25 -18.99 41.40
CA ILE A 718 -18.44 -19.86 42.27
C ILE A 718 -17.13 -20.18 41.55
N GLY A 719 -16.02 -20.03 42.27
CA GLY A 719 -14.67 -20.24 41.78
C GLY A 719 -14.33 -21.70 41.46
N GLN A 720 -13.16 -21.88 40.83
CA GLN A 720 -12.58 -23.21 40.60
C GLN A 720 -12.13 -23.84 41.93
N PRO A 721 -12.13 -25.18 42.06
CA PRO A 721 -11.72 -25.84 43.30
C PRO A 721 -10.21 -25.90 43.45
N GLY A 722 -9.71 -25.52 44.63
CA GLY A 722 -8.43 -26.03 45.14
C GLY A 722 -8.67 -27.40 45.78
N MET A 723 -7.75 -28.35 45.59
CA MET A 723 -7.93 -29.73 46.05
C MET A 723 -6.74 -30.22 46.87
N ILE A 724 -7.01 -31.02 47.90
CA ILE A 724 -6.01 -31.76 48.68
C ILE A 724 -6.56 -33.15 49.01
N ASP A 725 -5.71 -34.16 48.83
CA ASP A 725 -6.02 -35.51 49.26
C ASP A 725 -5.56 -35.73 50.71
N MET A 726 -6.40 -36.38 51.49
CA MET A 726 -6.11 -36.78 52.87
C MET A 726 -6.51 -38.25 53.07
N VAL A 727 -5.89 -38.90 54.05
CA VAL A 727 -6.21 -40.28 54.41
C VAL A 727 -6.64 -40.28 55.86
N LEU A 728 -7.89 -40.69 56.13
CA LEU A 728 -8.50 -40.72 57.46
C LEU A 728 -7.84 -41.73 58.41
#